data_AF-C0CP38-F1
#
_entry.id   AF-C0CP38-F1
#
_cell.length_a   1.000
_cell.length_b   1.000
_cell.length_c   1.000
_cell.angle_alpha   90.00
_cell.angle_beta   90.00
_cell.angle_gamma   90.00
#
_symmetry.space_group_name_H-M   'P 1'
#
loop_
_entity.id
_entity.type
_entity.pdbx_description
1 polymer ?
#
loop_
_entity_poly.entity_id
_entity_poly.type
_entity_poly.pdbx_seq_one_letter_code
_entity_poly.pdbx_strand_id
1 'polypeptide(L)'
;MKSTKNIEIKLIFIAVAVLFLWFLAAPIIMLLLKSFQDDTGRIWLHYMEVFTTKGFWQAVGNSFQAAGSSAVVTTILAFVLAYTVNYTNLPRILKKVIRGGAVLPMLLPTITYGFAIIYSFGKQGLVTRLLGRQLFDIYGYGGLLLGYVVYTLPVSFLLIQNTMNYIDKKFMIVSRVMGDKGVKTFGITVLRPLLGTLAASLVQCFFLAFTDFGIPASVGGQYEVVASVLYDEMLGSLPNFNNGAVVAMVMLVPSVVSILLLHYLERYNVQYNKISLVENFKNRLRDGVFGVFSGAVMLMIVILFAVVFIVPFVREWPYEMAFTLDHVKDVFQDGELSGVFRNSLFVAIMTAVVGSLVAYGAALITARSKLTAKTKNVVEGIALVTNTVPGMVIGIGFMLMFSGTSLQNTFLLIIVCNVVHYFSTPYLMMKNSLQKMNGSWETTAMLMGDSWLKTIFRVVTPNALPTILEVFSYYFVNAMVTVSAVIFIAGAKTMVVTTKIKELQHFAKFNEIFVLSLCILFTNLIAKGIFRVIASYRKAGSQDSKTEGAKKKRIAAGVAAGMLICAAGVFVFGLNGGSGSSEKVIIYSNADDEAVDAIKGALDDNGYKGKYIFQTFGTSELGGKLLAEGKNVEADLVTMSSFYLDSAQEQNQMFEKLTFEAQTLSETPDFYRPITSQEGAIIVNTEVMKEENLPMPKSIRDLADPVYAGQISVTDIKSSSTAWLLIQALVEEYGEDEAKDILTDIYKNAGPHIEDSGSGPLKKVRSGEVAVGFGLRHQVAADKEDGLPVDYVDPTEGNFSLTESVAVVDKKEDTNPLAMEMAECIVKNGREQLQKTYPNALYVGETTDKSNESAYPRVFSEPLTAELLERHQKLSESCK
;
A
#
# COMPACT_ATOMS: atom_id res chain seq x y z
N MET A 1 -32.71 38.41 -27.43
CA MET A 1 -32.83 37.40 -26.34
C MET A 1 -32.40 35.98 -26.79
N LYS A 2 -31.32 35.86 -27.60
CA LYS A 2 -30.77 34.59 -28.14
C LYS A 2 -29.27 34.50 -27.81
N SER A 3 -28.78 33.28 -27.52
CA SER A 3 -27.35 32.83 -27.56
C SER A 3 -26.42 32.85 -26.33
N THR A 4 -26.79 33.31 -25.13
CA THR A 4 -25.89 33.18 -23.94
C THR A 4 -26.02 31.86 -23.17
N LYS A 5 -26.87 30.92 -23.62
CA LYS A 5 -27.19 29.70 -22.87
C LYS A 5 -26.15 28.60 -23.15
N ASN A 6 -25.35 28.24 -22.13
CA ASN A 6 -24.49 27.04 -21.99
C ASN A 6 -22.96 27.23 -22.15
N ILE A 7 -22.40 28.43 -22.18
CA ILE A 7 -20.93 28.60 -22.26
C ILE A 7 -20.25 27.98 -21.03
N GLU A 8 -20.78 28.25 -19.84
CA GLU A 8 -20.24 27.76 -18.56
C GLU A 8 -20.20 26.22 -18.50
N ILE A 9 -21.31 25.55 -18.85
CA ILE A 9 -21.37 24.07 -18.86
C ILE A 9 -20.42 23.48 -19.92
N LYS A 10 -20.27 24.13 -21.08
CA LYS A 10 -19.33 23.70 -22.11
C LYS A 10 -17.87 23.82 -21.64
N LEU A 11 -17.52 24.89 -20.93
CA LEU A 11 -16.19 25.05 -20.33
C LEU A 11 -15.92 23.98 -19.28
N ILE A 12 -16.87 23.69 -18.40
CA ILE A 12 -16.75 22.59 -17.42
C ILE A 12 -16.56 21.25 -18.15
N PHE A 13 -17.30 21.01 -19.24
CA PHE A 13 -17.13 19.79 -20.02
C PHE A 13 -15.75 19.68 -20.64
N ILE A 14 -15.23 20.75 -21.26
CA ILE A 14 -13.89 20.76 -21.85
C ILE A 14 -12.83 20.52 -20.75
N ALA A 15 -12.94 21.17 -19.59
CA ALA A 15 -12.00 20.97 -18.49
C ALA A 15 -11.99 19.52 -17.99
N VAL A 16 -13.17 18.92 -17.79
CA VAL A 16 -13.28 17.49 -17.41
C VAL A 16 -12.72 16.60 -18.51
N ALA A 17 -13.08 16.83 -19.78
CA ALA A 17 -12.62 16.01 -20.89
C ALA A 17 -11.10 16.08 -21.06
N VAL A 18 -10.49 17.27 -20.95
CA VAL A 18 -9.03 17.46 -21.03
C VAL A 18 -8.32 16.78 -19.87
N LEU A 19 -8.84 16.92 -18.65
CA LEU A 19 -8.28 16.25 -17.47
C LEU A 19 -8.21 14.74 -17.67
N PHE A 20 -9.30 14.09 -18.08
CA PHE A 20 -9.33 12.65 -18.28
C PHE A 20 -8.63 12.19 -19.56
N LEU A 21 -8.59 13.02 -20.61
CA LEU A 21 -7.80 12.69 -21.80
C LEU A 21 -6.30 12.64 -21.45
N TRP A 22 -5.81 13.64 -20.70
CA TRP A 22 -4.40 13.74 -20.35
C TRP A 22 -3.97 12.81 -19.21
N PHE A 23 -4.80 12.64 -18.18
CA PHE A 23 -4.45 11.87 -16.98
C PHE A 23 -5.12 10.50 -16.87
N LEU A 24 -5.85 10.03 -17.89
CA LEU A 24 -6.35 8.66 -17.94
C LEU A 24 -6.04 8.02 -19.28
N ALA A 25 -6.49 8.63 -20.38
CA ALA A 25 -6.32 8.01 -21.70
C ALA A 25 -4.85 7.98 -22.14
N ALA A 26 -4.11 9.09 -22.00
CA ALA A 26 -2.71 9.14 -22.43
C ALA A 26 -1.80 8.16 -21.65
N PRO A 27 -1.87 8.04 -20.30
CA PRO A 27 -1.10 7.04 -19.55
C PRO A 27 -1.39 5.60 -19.99
N ILE A 28 -2.67 5.25 -20.20
CA ILE A 28 -3.07 3.90 -20.64
C ILE A 28 -2.57 3.62 -22.06
N ILE A 29 -2.68 4.60 -22.96
CA ILE A 29 -2.16 4.47 -24.33
C ILE A 29 -0.65 4.30 -24.30
N MET A 30 0.06 5.07 -23.48
CA MET A 30 1.51 4.96 -23.36
C MET A 30 1.95 3.60 -22.80
N LEU A 31 1.23 3.09 -21.80
CA LEU A 31 1.46 1.74 -21.27
C LEU A 31 1.22 0.67 -22.34
N LEU A 32 0.13 0.80 -23.12
CA LEU A 32 -0.15 -0.09 -24.23
C LEU A 32 0.95 -0.03 -25.30
N LEU A 33 1.41 1.16 -25.69
CA LEU A 33 2.50 1.33 -26.64
C LEU A 33 3.80 0.70 -26.12
N LYS A 34 4.16 0.95 -24.86
CA LYS A 34 5.38 0.40 -24.24
C LYS A 34 5.34 -1.14 -24.11
N SER A 35 4.15 -1.74 -24.02
CA SER A 35 4.00 -3.20 -24.06
C SER A 35 4.32 -3.83 -25.43
N PHE A 36 4.21 -3.05 -26.52
CA PHE A 36 4.45 -3.51 -27.90
C PHE A 36 5.76 -3.01 -28.50
N GLN A 37 6.31 -1.92 -27.97
CA GLN A 37 7.45 -1.23 -28.54
C GLN A 37 8.75 -1.81 -27.99
N ASP A 38 9.65 -2.17 -28.91
CA ASP A 38 11.01 -2.63 -28.64
C ASP A 38 11.97 -1.76 -29.45
N ASP A 39 13.17 -1.52 -28.93
CA ASP A 39 14.25 -0.79 -29.62
C ASP A 39 14.69 -1.51 -30.91
N THR A 40 14.38 -2.81 -31.03
CA THR A 40 14.65 -3.62 -32.24
C THR A 40 13.48 -3.76 -33.22
N GLY A 41 12.31 -3.18 -32.91
CA GLY A 41 11.14 -3.16 -33.81
C GLY A 41 10.29 -4.45 -33.82
N ARG A 42 10.46 -5.38 -32.88
CA ARG A 42 9.67 -6.63 -32.78
C ARG A 42 8.43 -6.44 -31.89
N ILE A 43 7.25 -6.57 -32.48
CA ILE A 43 5.96 -6.20 -31.85
C ILE A 43 5.45 -7.22 -30.78
N TRP A 44 6.14 -8.32 -30.49
CA TRP A 44 5.63 -9.36 -29.56
C TRP A 44 6.65 -9.94 -28.58
N LEU A 45 7.87 -9.40 -28.57
CA LEU A 45 8.97 -10.00 -27.81
C LEU A 45 8.65 -10.06 -26.32
N HIS A 46 8.26 -8.93 -25.72
CA HIS A 46 7.94 -8.84 -24.29
C HIS A 46 6.73 -9.68 -23.88
N TYR A 47 5.71 -9.78 -24.74
CA TYR A 47 4.59 -10.69 -24.50
C TYR A 47 5.05 -12.16 -24.48
N MET A 48 5.96 -12.53 -25.38
CA MET A 48 6.52 -13.88 -25.41
C MET A 48 7.41 -14.13 -24.19
N GLU A 49 8.26 -13.19 -23.79
CA GLU A 49 9.10 -13.27 -22.59
C GLU A 49 8.25 -13.45 -21.33
N VAL A 50 7.27 -12.58 -21.09
CA VAL A 50 6.41 -12.67 -19.90
C VAL A 50 5.59 -13.96 -19.88
N PHE A 51 5.02 -14.39 -21.03
CA PHE A 51 4.19 -15.60 -21.08
C PHE A 51 4.99 -16.91 -21.02
N THR A 52 6.30 -16.86 -21.32
CA THR A 52 7.19 -18.03 -21.20
C THR A 52 7.95 -18.05 -19.88
N THR A 53 7.94 -16.96 -19.13
CA THR A 53 8.54 -16.87 -17.80
C THR A 53 7.91 -17.90 -16.86
N LYS A 54 8.77 -18.70 -16.20
CA LYS A 54 8.36 -19.71 -15.22
C LYS A 54 7.58 -19.01 -14.08
N GLY A 55 6.46 -19.59 -13.65
CA GLY A 55 5.66 -19.04 -12.56
C GLY A 55 4.61 -17.98 -12.95
N PHE A 56 4.72 -17.30 -14.11
CA PHE A 56 3.77 -16.23 -14.48
C PHE A 56 2.31 -16.70 -14.52
N TRP A 57 2.02 -17.80 -15.24
CA TRP A 57 0.67 -18.37 -15.30
C TRP A 57 0.19 -18.94 -13.97
N GLN A 58 1.12 -19.35 -13.10
CA GLN A 58 0.81 -19.76 -11.73
C GLN A 58 0.38 -18.56 -10.91
N ALA A 59 1.07 -17.42 -10.99
CA ALA A 59 0.66 -16.18 -10.33
C ALA A 59 -0.71 -15.68 -10.82
N VAL A 60 -0.99 -15.77 -12.12
CA VAL A 60 -2.33 -15.51 -12.69
C VAL A 60 -3.37 -16.45 -12.10
N GLY A 61 -3.13 -17.77 -12.12
CA GLY A 61 -4.02 -18.78 -11.56
C GLY A 61 -4.29 -18.57 -10.07
N ASN A 62 -3.24 -18.28 -9.30
CA ASN A 62 -3.27 -17.96 -7.88
C ASN A 62 -4.16 -16.74 -7.59
N SER A 63 -4.01 -15.69 -8.39
CA SER A 63 -4.82 -14.46 -8.26
C SER A 63 -6.30 -14.74 -8.51
N PHE A 64 -6.62 -15.54 -9.54
CA PHE A 64 -8.01 -15.95 -9.81
C PHE A 64 -8.58 -16.84 -8.71
N GLN A 65 -7.79 -17.77 -8.17
CA GLN A 65 -8.22 -18.67 -7.10
C GLN A 65 -8.46 -17.91 -5.80
N ALA A 66 -7.51 -17.09 -5.36
CA ALA A 66 -7.62 -16.29 -4.13
C ALA A 66 -8.74 -15.25 -4.22
N ALA A 67 -8.82 -14.49 -5.32
CA ALA A 67 -9.88 -13.50 -5.53
C ALA A 67 -11.27 -14.14 -5.70
N GLY A 68 -11.38 -15.26 -6.43
CA GLY A 68 -12.64 -15.95 -6.65
C GLY A 68 -13.20 -16.59 -5.38
N SER A 69 -12.36 -17.29 -4.62
CA SER A 69 -12.76 -17.92 -3.35
C SER A 69 -13.13 -16.88 -2.28
N SER A 70 -12.33 -15.83 -2.12
CA SER A 70 -12.62 -14.73 -1.20
C SER A 70 -13.91 -13.99 -1.57
N ALA A 71 -14.18 -13.76 -2.85
CA ALA A 71 -15.43 -13.15 -3.30
C ALA A 71 -16.66 -13.95 -2.89
N VAL A 72 -16.66 -15.28 -3.10
CA VAL A 72 -17.77 -16.14 -2.72
C VAL A 72 -17.98 -16.15 -1.20
N VAL A 73 -16.91 -16.37 -0.44
CA VAL A 73 -16.97 -16.41 1.04
C VAL A 73 -17.48 -15.07 1.58
N THR A 74 -16.95 -13.95 1.07
CA THR A 74 -17.33 -12.61 1.52
C THR A 74 -18.78 -12.29 1.20
N THR A 75 -19.26 -12.58 -0.01
CA THR A 75 -20.67 -12.36 -0.37
C THR A 75 -21.61 -13.16 0.53
N ILE A 76 -21.24 -14.40 0.90
CA ILE A 76 -22.02 -15.22 1.84
C ILE A 76 -22.02 -14.58 3.24
N LEU A 77 -20.85 -14.22 3.78
CA LEU A 77 -20.75 -13.60 5.11
C LEU A 77 -21.49 -12.25 5.16
N ALA A 78 -21.29 -11.39 4.17
CA ALA A 78 -21.98 -10.12 4.03
C ALA A 78 -23.50 -10.29 3.94
N PHE A 79 -23.97 -11.30 3.19
CA PHE A 79 -25.39 -11.65 3.13
C PHE A 79 -25.93 -12.02 4.51
N VAL A 80 -25.21 -12.84 5.27
CA VAL A 80 -25.63 -13.26 6.62
C VAL A 80 -25.66 -12.07 7.59
N LEU A 81 -24.65 -11.20 7.58
CA LEU A 81 -24.62 -9.99 8.40
C LEU A 81 -25.76 -9.03 8.04
N ALA A 82 -25.97 -8.77 6.74
CA ALA A 82 -27.04 -7.89 6.26
C ALA A 82 -28.43 -8.49 6.56
N TYR A 83 -28.60 -9.80 6.41
CA TYR A 83 -29.83 -10.50 6.75
C TYR A 83 -30.13 -10.36 8.25
N THR A 84 -29.10 -10.54 9.09
CA THR A 84 -29.20 -10.39 10.54
C THR A 84 -29.67 -8.98 10.90
N VAL A 85 -29.10 -7.95 10.31
CA VAL A 85 -29.47 -6.56 10.57
C VAL A 85 -30.93 -6.25 10.16
N ASN A 86 -31.37 -6.71 8.98
CA ASN A 86 -32.66 -6.31 8.40
C ASN A 86 -33.86 -7.19 8.79
N TYR A 87 -33.65 -8.50 8.92
CA TYR A 87 -34.72 -9.48 9.03
C TYR A 87 -34.85 -10.14 10.41
N THR A 88 -33.89 -9.97 11.33
CA THR A 88 -33.99 -10.47 12.72
C THR A 88 -34.53 -9.42 13.70
N ASN A 89 -34.93 -9.85 14.90
CA ASN A 89 -35.36 -8.95 15.99
C ASN A 89 -34.28 -8.71 17.06
N LEU A 90 -33.00 -8.79 16.70
CA LEU A 90 -31.92 -8.50 17.63
C LEU A 90 -31.98 -7.06 18.19
N PRO A 91 -31.45 -6.83 19.40
CA PRO A 91 -31.39 -5.51 20.01
C PRO A 91 -30.77 -4.47 19.07
N ARG A 92 -31.28 -3.24 19.10
CA ARG A 92 -30.79 -2.13 18.25
C ARG A 92 -29.28 -1.88 18.43
N ILE A 93 -28.76 -2.10 19.63
CA ILE A 93 -27.34 -1.94 19.95
C ILE A 93 -26.50 -2.96 19.16
N LEU A 94 -26.85 -4.25 19.22
CA LEU A 94 -26.13 -5.29 18.50
C LEU A 94 -26.15 -5.06 16.98
N LYS A 95 -27.30 -4.63 16.43
CA LYS A 95 -27.40 -4.25 15.01
C LYS A 95 -26.49 -3.08 14.64
N LYS A 96 -26.32 -2.09 15.54
CA LYS A 96 -25.37 -0.98 15.34
C LYS A 96 -23.92 -1.47 15.41
N VAL A 97 -23.60 -2.36 16.34
CA VAL A 97 -22.26 -2.97 16.46
C VAL A 97 -21.90 -3.74 15.20
N ILE A 98 -22.80 -4.59 14.69
CA ILE A 98 -22.60 -5.33 13.43
C ILE A 98 -22.36 -4.36 12.26
N ARG A 99 -23.21 -3.34 12.10
CA ARG A 99 -23.01 -2.31 11.04
C ARG A 99 -21.70 -1.55 11.18
N GLY A 100 -21.30 -1.23 12.41
CA GLY A 100 -20.07 -0.49 12.68
C GLY A 100 -18.82 -1.31 12.36
N GLY A 101 -18.70 -2.50 12.95
CA GLY A 101 -17.51 -3.33 12.75
C GLY A 101 -17.44 -3.98 11.37
N ALA A 102 -18.56 -4.22 10.67
CA ALA A 102 -18.51 -4.63 9.26
C ALA A 102 -17.94 -3.54 8.33
N VAL A 103 -17.99 -2.27 8.72
CA VAL A 103 -17.47 -1.13 7.95
C VAL A 103 -16.09 -0.66 8.45
N LEU A 104 -15.68 -1.09 9.65
CA LEU A 104 -14.41 -0.69 10.28
C LEU A 104 -13.18 -0.99 9.42
N PRO A 105 -13.04 -2.17 8.76
CA PRO A 105 -11.83 -2.47 7.98
C PRO A 105 -11.54 -1.42 6.91
N MET A 106 -12.57 -0.91 6.23
CA MET A 106 -12.48 0.10 5.16
C MET A 106 -11.75 1.41 5.57
N LEU A 107 -11.45 1.61 6.85
CA LEU A 107 -10.76 2.78 7.37
C LEU A 107 -9.24 2.62 7.52
N LEU A 108 -8.71 1.41 7.28
CA LEU A 108 -7.30 1.06 7.37
C LEU A 108 -6.73 0.67 6.00
N PRO A 109 -5.42 0.91 5.75
CA PRO A 109 -4.75 0.48 4.52
C PRO A 109 -4.56 -1.03 4.48
N THR A 110 -4.61 -1.61 3.27
CA THR A 110 -4.64 -3.07 3.07
C THR A 110 -3.39 -3.79 3.58
N ILE A 111 -2.23 -3.12 3.50
CA ILE A 111 -0.97 -3.62 4.09
C ILE A 111 -1.11 -3.91 5.59
N THR A 112 -1.80 -3.05 6.35
CA THR A 112 -2.03 -3.25 7.80
C THR A 112 -2.75 -4.57 8.10
N TYR A 113 -3.55 -5.09 7.16
CA TYR A 113 -4.31 -6.32 7.37
C TYR A 113 -3.39 -7.53 7.38
N GLY A 114 -2.39 -7.56 6.50
CA GLY A 114 -1.39 -8.63 6.48
C GLY A 114 -0.66 -8.72 7.82
N PHE A 115 -0.19 -7.59 8.34
CA PHE A 115 0.45 -7.55 9.66
C PHE A 115 -0.49 -7.87 10.81
N ALA A 116 -1.73 -7.40 10.74
CA ALA A 116 -2.75 -7.77 11.71
C ALA A 116 -2.99 -9.29 11.74
N ILE A 117 -2.91 -9.97 10.60
CA ILE A 117 -3.01 -11.43 10.50
C ILE A 117 -1.76 -12.10 11.10
N ILE A 118 -0.56 -11.64 10.75
CA ILE A 118 0.70 -12.18 11.28
C ILE A 118 0.72 -12.10 12.82
N TYR A 119 0.45 -10.92 13.37
CA TYR A 119 0.47 -10.71 14.83
C TYR A 119 -0.72 -11.33 15.56
N SER A 120 -1.83 -11.62 14.87
CA SER A 120 -2.98 -12.31 15.48
C SER A 120 -2.83 -13.83 15.45
N PHE A 121 -2.47 -14.40 14.29
CA PHE A 121 -2.57 -15.83 14.00
C PHE A 121 -1.23 -16.51 13.69
N GLY A 122 -0.11 -15.79 13.63
CA GLY A 122 1.21 -16.38 13.42
C GLY A 122 1.71 -17.24 14.58
N LYS A 123 2.90 -17.82 14.45
CA LYS A 123 3.48 -18.74 15.45
C LYS A 123 3.54 -18.11 16.86
N GLN A 124 3.87 -16.82 16.95
CA GLN A 124 3.86 -16.06 18.21
C GLN A 124 2.70 -15.04 18.30
N GLY A 125 1.64 -15.25 17.53
CA GLY A 125 0.49 -14.36 17.47
C GLY A 125 -0.40 -14.42 18.72
N LEU A 126 -1.22 -13.38 18.91
CA LEU A 126 -2.13 -13.24 20.05
C LEU A 126 -3.01 -14.49 20.26
N VAL A 127 -3.61 -15.00 19.17
CA VAL A 127 -4.52 -16.17 19.22
C VAL A 127 -3.74 -17.45 19.46
N THR A 128 -2.58 -17.60 18.83
CA THR A 128 -1.72 -18.78 18.98
C THR A 128 -1.25 -18.93 20.42
N ARG A 129 -0.84 -17.84 21.06
CA ARG A 129 -0.47 -17.82 22.48
C ARG A 129 -1.63 -18.13 23.42
N LEU A 130 -2.83 -17.65 23.11
CA LEU A 130 -4.03 -17.94 23.90
C LEU A 130 -4.50 -19.40 23.77
N LEU A 131 -4.26 -20.04 22.62
CA LEU A 131 -4.69 -21.42 22.35
C LEU A 131 -3.58 -22.46 22.54
N GLY A 132 -2.33 -22.03 22.69
CA GLY A 132 -1.14 -22.90 22.78
C GLY A 132 -0.78 -23.63 21.49
N ARG A 133 -1.43 -23.29 20.36
CA ARG A 133 -1.15 -23.87 19.04
C ARG A 133 -1.60 -22.94 17.91
N GLN A 134 -0.88 -22.97 16.79
CA GLN A 134 -1.26 -22.24 15.60
C GLN A 134 -2.47 -22.93 14.93
N LEU A 135 -3.47 -22.15 14.52
CA LEU A 135 -4.73 -22.70 13.96
C LEU A 135 -4.60 -23.14 12.50
N PHE A 136 -3.86 -22.39 11.71
CA PHE A 136 -3.64 -22.62 10.27
C PHE A 136 -2.37 -21.87 9.84
N ASP A 137 -1.80 -22.25 8.70
CA ASP A 137 -0.67 -21.54 8.11
C ASP A 137 -1.12 -20.15 7.62
N ILE A 138 -0.48 -19.12 8.14
CA ILE A 138 -0.79 -17.73 7.83
C ILE A 138 -0.16 -17.26 6.54
N TYR A 139 0.91 -17.90 6.08
CA TYR A 139 1.56 -17.52 4.84
C TYR A 139 0.95 -18.29 3.67
N GLY A 140 0.81 -17.62 2.53
CA GLY A 140 0.19 -18.18 1.35
C GLY A 140 -1.34 -18.11 1.37
N TYR A 141 -1.98 -19.10 0.73
CA TYR A 141 -3.40 -19.04 0.40
C TYR A 141 -4.33 -18.80 1.61
N GLY A 142 -4.02 -19.38 2.78
CA GLY A 142 -4.84 -19.25 3.99
C GLY A 142 -4.91 -17.81 4.52
N GLY A 143 -3.76 -17.16 4.69
CA GLY A 143 -3.70 -15.75 5.11
C GLY A 143 -4.24 -14.80 4.07
N LEU A 144 -3.95 -15.04 2.78
CA LEU A 144 -4.51 -14.25 1.67
C LEU A 144 -6.03 -14.29 1.66
N LEU A 145 -6.63 -15.49 1.78
CA LEU A 145 -8.08 -15.66 1.82
C LEU A 145 -8.69 -14.90 3.01
N LEU A 146 -8.11 -15.04 4.20
CA LEU A 146 -8.57 -14.34 5.39
C LEU A 146 -8.50 -12.82 5.22
N GLY A 147 -7.37 -12.30 4.74
CA GLY A 147 -7.15 -10.88 4.49
C GLY A 147 -8.15 -10.33 3.48
N TYR A 148 -8.29 -10.99 2.33
CA TYR A 148 -9.24 -10.56 1.29
C TYR A 148 -10.69 -10.62 1.75
N VAL A 149 -11.07 -11.61 2.56
CA VAL A 149 -12.42 -11.67 3.13
C VAL A 149 -12.70 -10.45 4.00
N VAL A 150 -11.77 -10.09 4.90
CA VAL A 150 -11.94 -8.94 5.80
C VAL A 150 -11.91 -7.62 5.04
N TYR A 151 -11.04 -7.49 4.03
CA TYR A 151 -10.92 -6.31 3.18
C TYR A 151 -12.16 -6.06 2.31
N THR A 152 -12.73 -7.10 1.69
CA THR A 152 -13.86 -6.95 0.76
C THR A 152 -15.22 -6.96 1.47
N LEU A 153 -15.27 -7.40 2.74
CA LEU A 153 -16.49 -7.46 3.54
C LEU A 153 -17.26 -6.13 3.64
N PRO A 154 -16.64 -4.97 3.92
CA PRO A 154 -17.36 -3.69 4.02
C PRO A 154 -18.12 -3.35 2.74
N VAL A 155 -17.48 -3.52 1.58
CA VAL A 155 -18.07 -3.19 0.27
C VAL A 155 -19.24 -4.11 -0.02
N SER A 156 -19.05 -5.41 0.15
CA SER A 156 -20.09 -6.43 -0.03
C SER A 156 -21.28 -6.21 0.92
N PHE A 157 -21.00 -5.97 2.20
CA PHE A 157 -22.00 -5.70 3.22
C PHE A 157 -22.82 -4.45 2.89
N LEU A 158 -22.18 -3.34 2.52
CA LEU A 158 -22.88 -2.10 2.18
C LEU A 158 -23.80 -2.27 0.96
N LEU A 159 -23.36 -2.96 -0.08
CA LEU A 159 -24.17 -3.24 -1.27
C LEU A 159 -25.43 -4.05 -0.91
N ILE A 160 -25.25 -5.18 -0.23
CA ILE A 160 -26.35 -6.09 0.13
C ILE A 160 -27.28 -5.45 1.17
N GLN A 161 -26.73 -4.79 2.20
CA GLN A 161 -27.48 -4.09 3.23
C GLN A 161 -28.34 -2.98 2.63
N ASN A 162 -27.82 -2.24 1.66
CA ASN A 162 -28.59 -1.20 0.97
C ASN A 162 -29.76 -1.78 0.20
N THR A 163 -29.54 -2.81 -0.64
CA THR A 163 -30.66 -3.43 -1.37
C THR A 163 -31.70 -4.05 -0.42
N MET A 164 -31.27 -4.77 0.61
CA MET A 164 -32.16 -5.37 1.60
C MET A 164 -33.02 -4.35 2.36
N ASN A 165 -32.51 -3.14 2.62
CA ASN A 165 -33.28 -2.07 3.26
C ASN A 165 -34.50 -1.63 2.40
N TYR A 166 -34.43 -1.77 1.07
CA TYR A 166 -35.47 -1.32 0.15
C TYR A 166 -36.47 -2.40 -0.26
N ILE A 167 -36.18 -3.69 0.00
CA ILE A 167 -37.12 -4.78 -0.28
C ILE A 167 -38.37 -4.65 0.60
N ASP A 168 -39.56 -4.67 -0.01
CA ASP A 168 -40.82 -4.58 0.74
C ASP A 168 -41.08 -5.90 1.50
N LYS A 169 -41.06 -5.81 2.83
CA LYS A 169 -41.28 -6.94 3.73
C LYS A 169 -42.71 -7.48 3.66
N LYS A 170 -43.67 -6.73 3.10
CA LYS A 170 -45.05 -7.20 2.89
C LYS A 170 -45.12 -8.43 2.00
N PHE A 171 -44.19 -8.60 1.07
CA PHE A 171 -44.14 -9.79 0.22
C PHE A 171 -43.97 -11.09 1.03
N MET A 172 -43.30 -11.05 2.20
CA MET A 172 -43.24 -12.20 3.11
C MET A 172 -44.61 -12.54 3.71
N ILE A 173 -45.43 -11.53 4.02
CA ILE A 173 -46.79 -11.73 4.53
C ILE A 173 -47.65 -12.34 3.43
N VAL A 174 -47.61 -11.76 2.22
CA VAL A 174 -48.38 -12.23 1.06
C VAL A 174 -48.02 -13.68 0.71
N SER A 175 -46.73 -14.01 0.62
CA SER A 175 -46.27 -15.38 0.32
C SER A 175 -46.78 -16.41 1.34
N ARG A 176 -46.78 -16.08 2.65
CA ARG A 176 -47.35 -16.97 3.67
C ARG A 176 -48.88 -17.09 3.57
N VAL A 177 -49.60 -16.00 3.27
CA VAL A 177 -51.05 -16.05 3.05
C VAL A 177 -51.40 -16.90 1.84
N MET A 178 -50.54 -16.92 0.81
CA MET A 178 -50.66 -17.80 -0.36
C MET A 178 -50.27 -19.26 -0.08
N GLY A 179 -49.93 -19.62 1.16
CA GLY A 179 -49.62 -21.00 1.58
C GLY A 179 -48.16 -21.43 1.37
N ASP A 180 -47.25 -20.52 0.99
CA ASP A 180 -45.83 -20.87 0.86
C ASP A 180 -45.18 -21.12 2.23
N LYS A 181 -44.31 -22.14 2.28
CA LYS A 181 -43.48 -22.48 3.45
C LYS A 181 -42.20 -21.62 3.50
N GLY A 182 -41.55 -21.57 4.66
CA GLY A 182 -40.43 -20.67 4.97
C GLY A 182 -39.30 -20.58 3.93
N VAL A 183 -38.82 -21.72 3.40
CA VAL A 183 -37.74 -21.74 2.38
C VAL A 183 -38.21 -21.13 1.06
N LYS A 184 -39.44 -21.44 0.64
CA LYS A 184 -40.03 -20.90 -0.59
C LYS A 184 -40.32 -19.41 -0.45
N THR A 185 -40.84 -18.99 0.70
CA THR A 185 -40.99 -17.57 1.04
C THR A 185 -39.64 -16.84 1.01
N PHE A 186 -38.60 -17.38 1.64
CA PHE A 186 -37.26 -16.79 1.60
C PHE A 186 -36.70 -16.67 0.17
N GLY A 187 -36.81 -17.74 -0.62
CA GLY A 187 -36.34 -17.76 -2.01
C GLY A 187 -37.03 -16.70 -2.87
N ILE A 188 -38.36 -16.58 -2.76
CA ILE A 188 -39.15 -15.65 -3.59
C ILE A 188 -39.01 -14.20 -3.13
N THR A 189 -39.02 -13.96 -1.82
CA THR A 189 -39.16 -12.60 -1.27
C THR A 189 -37.83 -11.94 -0.92
N VAL A 190 -36.78 -12.72 -0.65
CA VAL A 190 -35.45 -12.21 -0.26
C VAL A 190 -34.42 -12.55 -1.33
N LEU A 191 -34.25 -13.84 -1.66
CA LEU A 191 -33.13 -14.26 -2.52
C LEU A 191 -33.28 -13.78 -3.97
N ARG A 192 -34.44 -14.01 -4.60
CA ARG A 192 -34.68 -13.61 -6.00
C ARG A 192 -34.46 -12.11 -6.26
N PRO A 193 -35.03 -11.18 -5.46
CA PRO A 193 -34.77 -9.75 -5.63
C PRO A 193 -33.30 -9.36 -5.41
N LEU A 194 -32.55 -10.16 -4.64
CA LEU A 194 -31.14 -9.89 -4.34
C LEU A 194 -30.17 -10.50 -5.35
N LEU A 195 -30.59 -11.38 -6.27
CA LEU A 195 -29.66 -12.09 -7.18
C LEU A 195 -28.75 -11.12 -7.96
N GLY A 196 -29.29 -10.02 -8.50
CA GLY A 196 -28.50 -9.01 -9.20
C GLY A 196 -27.48 -8.33 -8.29
N THR A 197 -27.87 -7.98 -7.06
CA THR A 197 -26.96 -7.37 -6.07
C THR A 197 -25.92 -8.36 -5.56
N LEU A 198 -26.27 -9.64 -5.38
CA LEU A 198 -25.33 -10.68 -4.96
C LEU A 198 -24.29 -10.95 -6.04
N ALA A 199 -24.71 -11.02 -7.30
CA ALA A 199 -23.78 -11.15 -8.42
C ALA A 199 -22.88 -9.92 -8.54
N ALA A 200 -23.43 -8.71 -8.40
CA ALA A 200 -22.63 -7.48 -8.40
C ALA A 200 -21.64 -7.42 -7.21
N SER A 201 -22.06 -7.86 -6.02
CA SER A 201 -21.22 -7.99 -4.84
C SER A 201 -20.07 -8.96 -5.08
N LEU A 202 -20.34 -10.14 -5.66
CA LEU A 202 -19.31 -11.14 -5.98
C LEU A 202 -18.28 -10.57 -6.96
N VAL A 203 -18.74 -9.96 -8.06
CA VAL A 203 -17.84 -9.36 -9.07
C VAL A 203 -17.01 -8.22 -8.46
N GLN A 204 -17.60 -7.39 -7.61
CA GLN A 204 -16.88 -6.31 -6.94
C GLN A 204 -15.84 -6.82 -5.94
N CYS A 205 -16.16 -7.88 -5.17
CA CYS A 205 -15.19 -8.48 -4.24
C CYS A 205 -14.05 -9.14 -5.00
N PHE A 206 -14.35 -9.85 -6.10
CA PHE A 206 -13.34 -10.44 -6.98
C PHE A 206 -12.39 -9.37 -7.51
N PHE A 207 -12.93 -8.29 -8.08
CA PHE A 207 -12.13 -7.20 -8.64
C PHE A 207 -11.23 -6.55 -7.58
N LEU A 208 -11.78 -6.22 -6.40
CA LEU A 208 -11.00 -5.61 -5.32
C LEU A 208 -9.87 -6.52 -4.84
N ALA A 209 -10.13 -7.82 -4.64
CA ALA A 209 -9.11 -8.77 -4.21
C ALA A 209 -8.05 -9.03 -5.30
N PHE A 210 -8.46 -9.16 -6.57
CA PHE A 210 -7.56 -9.44 -7.69
C PHE A 210 -6.54 -8.30 -7.93
N THR A 211 -6.94 -7.06 -7.63
CA THR A 211 -6.10 -5.87 -7.85
C THR A 211 -5.32 -5.41 -6.61
N ASP A 212 -5.54 -6.03 -5.45
CA ASP A 212 -4.89 -5.61 -4.21
C ASP A 212 -3.44 -6.11 -4.15
N PHE A 213 -2.55 -5.19 -3.84
CA PHE A 213 -1.13 -5.43 -3.61
C PHE A 213 -0.80 -5.57 -2.12
N GLY A 214 -1.54 -4.86 -1.26
CA GLY A 214 -1.13 -4.68 0.13
C GLY A 214 -1.17 -5.96 0.96
N ILE A 215 -2.22 -6.77 0.83
CA ILE A 215 -2.32 -8.05 1.56
C ILE A 215 -1.26 -9.06 1.06
N PRO A 216 -1.11 -9.28 -0.26
CA PRO A 216 -0.06 -10.14 -0.80
C PRO A 216 1.35 -9.77 -0.39
N ALA A 217 1.67 -8.47 -0.41
CA ALA A 217 2.99 -7.99 -0.03
C ALA A 217 3.37 -8.39 1.41
N SER A 218 2.40 -8.65 2.29
CA SER A 218 2.67 -8.97 3.70
C SER A 218 2.51 -10.46 4.04
N VAL A 219 1.48 -11.15 3.51
CA VAL A 219 1.17 -12.55 3.88
C VAL A 219 1.21 -13.52 2.70
N GLY A 220 1.62 -13.06 1.51
CA GLY A 220 1.69 -13.89 0.30
C GLY A 220 2.69 -15.04 0.40
N GLY A 221 3.87 -14.80 0.99
CA GLY A 221 4.96 -15.79 1.02
C GLY A 221 5.23 -16.33 -0.38
N GLN A 222 5.33 -17.65 -0.53
CA GLN A 222 5.51 -18.32 -1.84
C GLN A 222 4.28 -18.26 -2.76
N TYR A 223 3.11 -17.83 -2.26
CA TYR A 223 1.90 -17.74 -3.08
C TYR A 223 1.86 -16.40 -3.81
N GLU A 224 2.65 -16.30 -4.87
CA GLU A 224 2.70 -15.10 -5.70
C GLU A 224 1.37 -14.85 -6.42
N VAL A 225 1.00 -13.58 -6.49
CA VAL A 225 -0.15 -13.06 -7.25
C VAL A 225 0.32 -12.03 -8.26
N VAL A 226 -0.49 -11.77 -9.29
CA VAL A 226 -0.12 -10.89 -10.40
C VAL A 226 0.22 -9.47 -9.95
N ALA A 227 -0.42 -8.99 -8.87
CA ALA A 227 -0.11 -7.68 -8.30
C ALA A 227 1.31 -7.59 -7.72
N SER A 228 1.83 -8.69 -7.12
CA SER A 228 3.21 -8.77 -6.63
C SER A 228 4.18 -8.83 -7.80
N VAL A 229 3.92 -9.71 -8.79
CA VAL A 229 4.73 -9.80 -10.01
C VAL A 229 4.83 -8.44 -10.72
N LEU A 230 3.71 -7.70 -10.81
CA LEU A 230 3.71 -6.36 -11.40
C LEU A 230 4.59 -5.37 -10.63
N TYR A 231 4.62 -5.48 -9.30
CA TYR A 231 5.47 -4.64 -8.46
C TYR A 231 6.94 -5.01 -8.66
N ASP A 232 7.29 -6.30 -8.65
CA ASP A 232 8.67 -6.79 -8.77
C ASP A 232 9.28 -6.48 -10.15
N GLU A 233 8.50 -6.59 -11.22
CA GLU A 233 8.97 -6.22 -12.58
C GLU A 233 9.28 -4.72 -12.70
N MET A 234 8.65 -3.88 -11.88
CA MET A 234 8.73 -2.42 -11.97
C MET A 234 9.70 -1.79 -10.96
N LEU A 235 9.84 -2.41 -9.78
CA LEU A 235 10.61 -1.90 -8.64
C LEU A 235 11.56 -2.94 -8.02
N GLY A 236 11.75 -4.08 -8.68
CA GLY A 236 12.74 -5.08 -8.29
C GLY A 236 14.18 -4.69 -8.69
N SER A 237 15.12 -5.60 -8.44
CA SER A 237 16.56 -5.36 -8.58
C SER A 237 17.00 -4.87 -9.96
N LEU A 238 16.36 -5.39 -11.01
CA LEU A 238 16.59 -5.03 -12.41
C LEU A 238 15.22 -4.75 -13.04
N PRO A 239 14.73 -3.49 -12.98
CA PRO A 239 13.41 -3.15 -13.48
C PRO A 239 13.29 -3.37 -14.99
N ASN A 240 12.27 -4.12 -15.40
CA ASN A 240 11.90 -4.26 -16.80
C ASN A 240 10.54 -3.61 -17.04
N PHE A 241 10.58 -2.32 -17.37
CA PHE A 241 9.40 -1.50 -17.61
C PHE A 241 8.49 -2.02 -18.73
N ASN A 242 9.06 -2.71 -19.72
CA ASN A 242 8.29 -3.23 -20.85
C ASN A 242 7.52 -4.50 -20.44
N ASN A 243 8.18 -5.40 -19.71
CA ASN A 243 7.53 -6.58 -19.12
C ASN A 243 6.46 -6.18 -18.10
N GLY A 244 6.76 -5.23 -17.22
CA GLY A 244 5.78 -4.67 -16.28
C GLY A 244 4.56 -4.05 -16.99
N ALA A 245 4.75 -3.40 -18.14
CA ALA A 245 3.62 -2.90 -18.95
C ALA A 245 2.75 -4.06 -19.50
N VAL A 246 3.36 -5.17 -19.93
CA VAL A 246 2.61 -6.38 -20.34
C VAL A 246 1.81 -6.95 -19.17
N VAL A 247 2.42 -7.09 -17.98
CA VAL A 247 1.74 -7.58 -16.78
C VAL A 247 0.55 -6.67 -16.42
N ALA A 248 0.72 -5.35 -16.49
CA ALA A 248 -0.36 -4.38 -16.29
C ALA A 248 -1.49 -4.53 -17.33
N MET A 249 -1.17 -4.79 -18.59
CA MET A 249 -2.16 -5.09 -19.64
C MET A 249 -2.95 -6.37 -19.34
N VAL A 250 -2.29 -7.41 -18.82
CA VAL A 250 -2.95 -8.65 -18.39
C VAL A 250 -3.92 -8.38 -17.23
N MET A 251 -3.55 -7.52 -16.27
CA MET A 251 -4.45 -7.13 -15.17
C MET A 251 -5.68 -6.34 -15.63
N LEU A 252 -5.62 -5.63 -16.76
CA LEU A 252 -6.77 -4.90 -17.31
C LEU A 252 -7.85 -5.85 -17.85
N VAL A 253 -7.49 -7.02 -18.37
CA VAL A 253 -8.46 -7.92 -19.02
C VAL A 253 -9.57 -8.38 -18.05
N PRO A 254 -9.27 -8.95 -16.87
CA PRO A 254 -10.30 -9.33 -15.89
C PRO A 254 -11.12 -8.14 -15.39
N SER A 255 -10.51 -6.96 -15.34
CA SER A 255 -11.14 -5.72 -14.88
C SER A 255 -12.21 -5.23 -15.87
N VAL A 256 -11.89 -5.24 -17.17
CA VAL A 256 -12.85 -4.94 -18.24
C VAL A 256 -13.97 -5.97 -18.25
N VAL A 257 -13.65 -7.26 -18.15
CA VAL A 257 -14.66 -8.35 -18.09
C VAL A 257 -15.59 -8.18 -16.89
N SER A 258 -15.04 -7.88 -15.70
CA SER A 258 -15.82 -7.65 -14.48
C SER A 258 -16.83 -6.53 -14.67
N ILE A 259 -16.46 -5.44 -15.35
CA ILE A 259 -17.37 -4.31 -15.55
C ILE A 259 -18.38 -4.55 -16.67
N LEU A 260 -18.02 -5.25 -17.74
CA LEU A 260 -19.00 -5.72 -18.73
C LEU A 260 -20.04 -6.63 -18.06
N LEU A 261 -19.60 -7.51 -17.16
CA LEU A 261 -20.49 -8.35 -16.34
C LEU A 261 -21.35 -7.50 -15.40
N LEU A 262 -20.79 -6.52 -14.69
CA LEU A 262 -21.56 -5.62 -13.82
C LEU A 262 -22.63 -4.87 -14.61
N HIS A 263 -22.28 -4.29 -15.75
CA HIS A 263 -23.22 -3.58 -16.61
C HIS A 263 -24.33 -4.50 -17.13
N TYR A 264 -24.00 -5.73 -17.50
CA TYR A 264 -25.00 -6.74 -17.84
C TYR A 264 -25.91 -7.11 -16.66
N LEU A 265 -25.36 -7.21 -15.45
CA LEU A 265 -26.09 -7.56 -14.24
C LEU A 265 -27.02 -6.44 -13.76
N GLU A 266 -26.74 -5.17 -14.09
CA GLU A 266 -27.60 -4.02 -13.74
C GLU A 266 -29.05 -4.19 -14.21
N ARG A 267 -29.29 -4.89 -15.33
CA ARG A 267 -30.64 -5.15 -15.85
C ARG A 267 -31.51 -6.01 -14.93
N TYR A 268 -30.88 -6.75 -14.00
CA TYR A 268 -31.56 -7.60 -13.03
C TYR A 268 -31.76 -6.90 -11.67
N ASN A 269 -31.23 -5.69 -11.49
CA ASN A 269 -31.41 -4.96 -10.24
C ASN A 269 -32.83 -4.40 -10.14
N VAL A 270 -33.53 -4.77 -9.07
CA VAL A 270 -34.90 -4.31 -8.81
C VAL A 270 -34.85 -2.94 -8.12
N GLN A 271 -35.35 -1.89 -8.79
CA GLN A 271 -35.46 -0.56 -8.21
C GLN A 271 -36.72 -0.45 -7.33
N TYR A 272 -36.51 -0.33 -6.02
CA TYR A 272 -37.59 -0.10 -5.06
C TYR A 272 -37.57 1.35 -4.56
N ASN A 273 -38.70 2.05 -4.68
CA ASN A 273 -38.81 3.48 -4.38
C ASN A 273 -39.41 3.79 -2.99
N LYS A 274 -39.78 2.79 -2.19
CA LYS A 274 -40.40 2.99 -0.87
C LYS A 274 -39.85 1.99 0.16
N ILE A 275 -39.48 2.50 1.34
CA ILE A 275 -39.04 1.70 2.48
C ILE A 275 -40.29 1.22 3.22
N SER A 276 -40.44 -0.10 3.41
CA SER A 276 -41.54 -0.69 4.17
C SER A 276 -41.25 -0.66 5.68
N LEU A 277 -42.19 -0.11 6.47
CA LEU A 277 -42.09 -0.02 7.94
C LEU A 277 -42.76 -1.21 8.66
N VAL A 278 -42.72 -2.41 8.06
CA VAL A 278 -43.37 -3.59 8.63
C VAL A 278 -42.48 -4.23 9.69
N GLU A 279 -43.05 -4.53 10.86
CA GLU A 279 -42.37 -5.28 11.92
C GLU A 279 -42.06 -6.71 11.49
N ASN A 280 -40.86 -7.19 11.84
CA ASN A 280 -40.45 -8.55 11.51
C ASN A 280 -41.17 -9.56 12.42
N PHE A 281 -41.58 -10.71 11.88
CA PHE A 281 -42.11 -11.80 12.70
C PHE A 281 -41.11 -12.25 13.78
N LYS A 282 -41.61 -12.53 14.98
CA LYS A 282 -40.81 -13.06 16.10
C LYS A 282 -40.45 -14.52 15.83
N ASN A 283 -39.16 -14.83 15.76
CA ASN A 283 -38.66 -16.21 15.68
C ASN A 283 -37.35 -16.31 16.46
N ARG A 284 -37.42 -16.88 17.67
CA ARG A 284 -36.27 -16.96 18.59
C ARG A 284 -35.12 -17.82 18.03
N LEU A 285 -35.42 -18.89 17.30
CA LEU A 285 -34.40 -19.77 16.74
C LEU A 285 -33.63 -19.09 15.60
N ARG A 286 -34.34 -18.45 14.67
CA ARG A 286 -33.71 -17.63 13.61
C ARG A 286 -32.85 -16.53 14.23
N ASP A 287 -33.43 -15.76 15.15
CA ASP A 287 -32.74 -14.60 15.73
C ASP A 287 -31.51 -15.03 16.55
N GLY A 288 -31.56 -16.19 17.22
CA GLY A 288 -30.43 -16.79 17.93
C GLY A 288 -29.31 -17.27 17.00
N VAL A 289 -29.62 -18.11 16.01
CA VAL A 289 -28.60 -18.68 15.09
C VAL A 289 -27.87 -17.58 14.31
N PHE A 290 -28.63 -16.67 13.69
CA PHE A 290 -28.06 -15.55 12.93
C PHE A 290 -27.33 -14.55 13.84
N GLY A 291 -27.79 -14.38 15.08
CA GLY A 291 -27.12 -13.56 16.08
C GLY A 291 -25.78 -14.12 16.55
N VAL A 292 -25.72 -15.43 16.85
CA VAL A 292 -24.48 -16.11 17.25
C VAL A 292 -23.47 -16.13 16.12
N PHE A 293 -23.91 -16.50 14.90
CA PHE A 293 -23.02 -16.50 13.73
C PHE A 293 -22.47 -15.10 13.43
N SER A 294 -23.34 -14.08 13.40
CA SER A 294 -22.88 -12.70 13.19
C SER A 294 -21.98 -12.24 14.34
N GLY A 295 -22.25 -12.66 15.58
CA GLY A 295 -21.38 -12.42 16.71
C GLY A 295 -19.99 -13.03 16.54
N ALA A 296 -19.89 -14.26 16.04
CA ALA A 296 -18.63 -14.94 15.78
C ALA A 296 -17.82 -14.24 14.67
N VAL A 297 -18.46 -13.86 13.56
CA VAL A 297 -17.81 -13.09 12.49
C VAL A 297 -17.29 -11.75 13.01
N MET A 298 -18.09 -11.04 13.82
CA MET A 298 -17.68 -9.78 14.41
C MET A 298 -16.54 -9.95 15.41
N LEU A 299 -16.56 -11.03 16.21
CA LEU A 299 -15.48 -11.35 17.13
C LEU A 299 -14.17 -11.63 16.38
N MET A 300 -14.23 -12.35 15.25
CA MET A 300 -13.08 -12.61 14.39
C MET A 300 -12.46 -11.31 13.86
N ILE A 301 -13.29 -10.37 13.36
CA ILE A 301 -12.82 -9.07 12.89
C ILE A 301 -12.19 -8.27 14.05
N VAL A 302 -12.81 -8.28 15.23
CA VAL A 302 -12.29 -7.57 16.40
C VAL A 302 -10.95 -8.16 16.86
N ILE A 303 -10.82 -9.49 16.91
CA ILE A 303 -9.56 -10.15 17.27
C ILE A 303 -8.46 -9.78 16.29
N LEU A 304 -8.74 -9.83 14.99
CA LEU A 304 -7.77 -9.50 13.95
C LEU A 304 -7.26 -8.06 14.10
N PHE A 305 -8.14 -7.09 14.37
CA PHE A 305 -7.71 -5.70 14.56
C PHE A 305 -7.28 -5.37 15.99
N ALA A 306 -7.43 -6.27 16.97
CA ALA A 306 -7.05 -6.00 18.35
C ALA A 306 -5.54 -5.72 18.48
N VAL A 307 -4.71 -6.47 17.75
CA VAL A 307 -3.24 -6.28 17.74
C VAL A 307 -2.84 -4.89 17.26
N VAL A 308 -3.56 -4.29 16.31
CA VAL A 308 -3.32 -2.91 15.86
C VAL A 308 -3.47 -1.90 17.01
N PHE A 309 -4.31 -2.19 18.00
CA PHE A 309 -4.49 -1.37 19.20
C PHE A 309 -3.63 -1.80 20.39
N ILE A 310 -3.02 -2.98 20.37
CA ILE A 310 -2.26 -3.52 21.49
C ILE A 310 -0.75 -3.29 21.27
N VAL A 311 -0.24 -3.68 20.10
CA VAL A 311 1.20 -3.69 19.80
C VAL A 311 1.86 -2.31 19.99
N PRO A 312 1.27 -1.19 19.52
CA PRO A 312 1.86 0.15 19.75
C PRO A 312 2.06 0.56 21.22
N PHE A 313 1.42 -0.14 22.15
CA PHE A 313 1.43 0.18 23.57
C PHE A 313 2.18 -0.87 24.40
N VAL A 314 2.92 -1.74 23.74
CA VAL A 314 3.73 -2.80 24.35
C VAL A 314 5.20 -2.52 24.05
N ARG A 315 6.11 -2.75 25.02
CA ARG A 315 7.55 -2.52 24.83
C ARG A 315 8.12 -3.33 23.67
N GLU A 316 8.12 -4.65 23.80
CA GLU A 316 8.69 -5.52 22.77
C GLU A 316 7.78 -6.74 22.59
N TRP A 317 7.07 -6.81 21.47
CA TRP A 317 6.29 -8.00 21.16
C TRP A 317 7.20 -9.09 20.59
N PRO A 318 7.18 -10.33 21.09
CA PRO A 318 6.23 -10.87 22.05
C PRO A 318 6.83 -11.13 23.45
N TYR A 319 8.05 -10.66 23.74
CA TYR A 319 8.82 -11.00 24.94
C TYR A 319 8.54 -10.07 26.13
N GLU A 320 8.43 -8.77 25.91
CA GLU A 320 8.17 -7.75 26.94
C GLU A 320 6.81 -7.09 26.75
N MET A 321 5.75 -7.69 27.31
CA MET A 321 4.37 -7.16 27.24
C MET A 321 4.06 -6.02 28.21
N ALA A 322 5.08 -5.28 28.69
CA ALA A 322 4.89 -4.13 29.56
C ALA A 322 4.29 -2.94 28.79
N PHE A 323 3.36 -2.23 29.42
CA PHE A 323 2.74 -1.05 28.80
C PHE A 323 3.76 0.07 28.60
N THR A 324 3.83 0.64 27.39
CA THR A 324 4.66 1.82 27.09
C THR A 324 3.94 2.80 26.14
N LEU A 325 4.42 4.04 26.12
CA LEU A 325 4.05 5.08 25.16
C LEU A 325 5.23 5.55 24.31
N ASP A 326 6.38 4.88 24.44
CA ASP A 326 7.64 5.27 23.79
C ASP A 326 7.47 5.22 22.26
N HIS A 327 6.98 4.11 21.70
CA HIS A 327 6.71 3.96 20.26
C HIS A 327 5.86 5.09 19.67
N VAL A 328 4.82 5.51 20.40
CA VAL A 328 3.95 6.62 19.96
C VAL A 328 4.73 7.94 20.00
N LYS A 329 5.49 8.17 21.05
CA LYS A 329 6.30 9.38 21.23
C LYS A 329 7.37 9.46 20.15
N ASP A 330 8.05 8.37 19.83
CA ASP A 330 9.12 8.30 18.84
C ASP A 330 8.60 8.66 17.45
N VAL A 331 7.45 8.12 17.04
CA VAL A 331 6.80 8.45 15.76
C VAL A 331 6.43 9.93 15.65
N PHE A 332 6.03 10.60 16.75
CA PHE A 332 5.70 12.03 16.73
C PHE A 332 6.90 12.95 16.91
N GLN A 333 8.01 12.45 17.47
CA GLN A 333 9.28 13.18 17.61
C GLN A 333 10.11 13.10 16.34
N ASP A 334 9.96 12.02 15.57
CA ASP A 334 10.53 11.90 14.24
C ASP A 334 9.91 12.94 13.28
N GLY A 335 10.75 13.86 12.82
CA GLY A 335 10.37 14.93 11.90
C GLY A 335 9.94 14.40 10.52
N GLU A 336 10.45 13.25 10.11
CA GLU A 336 10.15 12.59 8.85
C GLU A 336 8.78 11.91 8.93
N LEU A 337 8.54 11.05 9.93
CA LEU A 337 7.26 10.35 10.10
C LEU A 337 6.10 11.32 10.34
N SER A 338 6.31 12.35 11.17
CA SER A 338 5.32 13.40 11.38
C SER A 338 5.09 14.26 10.11
N GLY A 339 6.13 14.47 9.30
CA GLY A 339 6.05 15.12 7.99
C GLY A 339 5.19 14.34 6.99
N VAL A 340 5.42 13.03 6.88
CA VAL A 340 4.66 12.12 6.03
C VAL A 340 3.17 12.09 6.40
N PHE A 341 2.86 12.14 7.70
CA PHE A 341 1.47 12.27 8.16
C PHE A 341 0.81 13.57 7.70
N ARG A 342 1.53 14.70 7.78
CA ARG A 342 1.04 16.01 7.29
C ARG A 342 0.84 16.00 5.78
N ASN A 343 1.77 15.42 5.02
CA ASN A 343 1.67 15.25 3.56
C ASN A 343 0.40 14.48 3.18
N SER A 344 0.12 13.38 3.90
CA SER A 344 -1.05 12.54 3.65
C SER A 344 -2.35 13.30 3.92
N LEU A 345 -2.40 14.07 5.01
CA LEU A 345 -3.56 14.90 5.32
C LEU A 345 -3.76 15.99 4.25
N PHE A 346 -2.67 16.62 3.79
CA PHE A 346 -2.72 17.60 2.70
C PHE A 346 -3.26 16.98 1.40
N VAL A 347 -2.69 15.86 0.95
CA VAL A 347 -3.14 15.14 -0.24
C VAL A 347 -4.60 14.73 -0.10
N ALA A 348 -5.02 14.16 1.04
CA ALA A 348 -6.38 13.72 1.25
C ALA A 348 -7.41 14.86 1.23
N ILE A 349 -7.11 16.01 1.84
CA ILE A 349 -7.97 17.19 1.80
C ILE A 349 -8.05 17.73 0.38
N MET A 350 -6.91 17.85 -0.31
CA MET A 350 -6.85 18.42 -1.65
C MET A 350 -7.54 17.54 -2.69
N THR A 351 -7.31 16.22 -2.64
CA THR A 351 -8.06 15.25 -3.44
C THR A 351 -9.55 15.31 -3.14
N ALA A 352 -9.97 15.46 -1.88
CA ALA A 352 -11.38 15.60 -1.54
C ALA A 352 -12.00 16.88 -2.10
N VAL A 353 -11.30 18.01 -2.05
CA VAL A 353 -11.75 19.29 -2.63
C VAL A 353 -11.83 19.19 -4.15
N VAL A 354 -10.72 18.88 -4.82
CA VAL A 354 -10.61 18.85 -6.28
C VAL A 354 -11.51 17.76 -6.86
N GLY A 355 -11.48 16.55 -6.29
CA GLY A 355 -12.32 15.43 -6.72
C GLY A 355 -13.80 15.71 -6.58
N SER A 356 -14.24 16.31 -5.46
CA SER A 356 -15.64 16.70 -5.30
C SER A 356 -16.09 17.73 -6.33
N LEU A 357 -15.23 18.71 -6.67
CA LEU A 357 -15.51 19.72 -7.69
C LEU A 357 -15.61 19.09 -9.09
N VAL A 358 -14.67 18.22 -9.46
CA VAL A 358 -14.65 17.52 -10.76
C VAL A 358 -15.87 16.60 -10.89
N ALA A 359 -16.16 15.78 -9.87
CA ALA A 359 -17.33 14.90 -9.84
C ALA A 359 -18.65 15.69 -9.88
N TYR A 360 -18.74 16.83 -9.16
CA TYR A 360 -19.89 17.71 -9.20
C TYR A 360 -20.11 18.35 -10.57
N GLY A 361 -19.04 18.87 -11.19
CA GLY A 361 -19.09 19.43 -12.54
C GLY A 361 -19.54 18.40 -13.58
N ALA A 362 -18.95 17.21 -13.56
CA ALA A 362 -19.32 16.09 -14.42
C ALA A 362 -20.79 15.65 -14.22
N ALA A 363 -21.24 15.59 -12.97
CA ALA A 363 -22.62 15.23 -12.64
C ALA A 363 -23.63 16.31 -13.09
N LEU A 364 -23.30 17.60 -12.96
CA LEU A 364 -24.12 18.69 -13.48
C LEU A 364 -24.30 18.59 -15.01
N ILE A 365 -23.23 18.26 -15.74
CA ILE A 365 -23.26 18.07 -17.20
C ILE A 365 -24.25 16.95 -17.58
N THR A 366 -24.20 15.82 -16.88
CA THR A 366 -25.03 14.66 -17.25
C THR A 366 -26.46 14.75 -16.72
N ALA A 367 -26.64 15.16 -15.47
CA ALA A 367 -27.94 15.18 -14.79
C ALA A 367 -28.79 16.42 -15.05
N ARG A 368 -28.18 17.61 -15.21
CA ARG A 368 -28.91 18.90 -15.24
C ARG A 368 -28.73 19.70 -16.53
N SER A 369 -27.83 19.31 -17.43
CA SER A 369 -27.65 20.04 -18.70
C SER A 369 -28.59 19.58 -19.82
N LYS A 370 -28.84 20.50 -20.76
CA LYS A 370 -29.50 20.24 -22.05
C LYS A 370 -28.50 19.92 -23.18
N LEU A 371 -27.26 19.54 -22.85
CA LEU A 371 -26.26 19.17 -23.84
C LEU A 371 -26.64 17.88 -24.59
N THR A 372 -26.06 17.69 -25.78
CA THR A 372 -26.29 16.54 -26.66
C THR A 372 -25.99 15.22 -25.95
N ALA A 373 -26.74 14.17 -26.28
CA ALA A 373 -26.54 12.81 -25.75
C ALA A 373 -25.08 12.32 -25.90
N LYS A 374 -24.40 12.64 -27.01
CA LYS A 374 -22.99 12.30 -27.24
C LYS A 374 -22.08 12.82 -26.12
N THR A 375 -22.24 14.07 -25.70
CA THR A 375 -21.43 14.70 -24.64
C THR A 375 -21.67 14.02 -23.28
N LYS A 376 -22.91 13.63 -23.00
CA LYS A 376 -23.25 12.91 -21.77
C LYS A 376 -22.63 11.51 -21.76
N ASN A 377 -22.69 10.82 -22.90
CA ASN A 377 -22.09 9.49 -23.06
C ASN A 377 -20.56 9.52 -22.92
N VAL A 378 -19.88 10.61 -23.30
CA VAL A 378 -18.43 10.76 -23.05
C VAL A 378 -18.13 10.77 -21.56
N VAL A 379 -18.87 11.56 -20.77
CA VAL A 379 -18.67 11.61 -19.30
C VAL A 379 -19.02 10.27 -18.64
N GLU A 380 -20.08 9.61 -19.11
CA GLU A 380 -20.42 8.26 -18.66
C GLU A 380 -19.35 7.22 -19.02
N GLY A 381 -18.77 7.33 -20.22
CA GLY A 381 -17.65 6.49 -20.66
C GLY A 381 -16.39 6.71 -19.80
N ILE A 382 -16.06 7.96 -19.47
CA ILE A 382 -14.96 8.27 -18.53
C ILE A 382 -15.20 7.58 -17.17
N ALA A 383 -16.41 7.69 -16.62
CA ALA A 383 -16.75 7.05 -15.35
C ALA A 383 -16.68 5.51 -15.43
N LEU A 384 -17.00 4.92 -16.58
CA LEU A 384 -16.86 3.49 -16.82
C LEU A 384 -15.39 3.07 -16.87
N VAL A 385 -14.57 3.77 -17.67
CA VAL A 385 -13.14 3.46 -17.83
C VAL A 385 -12.39 3.63 -16.51
N THR A 386 -12.61 4.73 -15.78
CA THR A 386 -11.98 4.93 -14.45
C THR A 386 -12.31 3.83 -13.45
N ASN A 387 -13.50 3.25 -13.51
CA ASN A 387 -13.86 2.09 -12.68
C ASN A 387 -13.12 0.81 -13.13
N THR A 388 -12.79 0.68 -14.43
CA THR A 388 -12.12 -0.50 -14.99
C THR A 388 -10.62 -0.56 -14.77
N VAL A 389 -9.97 0.55 -14.49
CA VAL A 389 -8.50 0.56 -14.47
C VAL A 389 -8.01 0.37 -13.04
N PRO A 390 -7.27 -0.71 -12.73
CA PRO A 390 -6.68 -0.92 -11.43
C PRO A 390 -5.74 0.23 -11.04
N GLY A 391 -5.68 0.55 -9.75
CA GLY A 391 -4.80 1.60 -9.23
C GLY A 391 -3.32 1.40 -9.61
N MET A 392 -2.81 0.17 -9.52
CA MET A 392 -1.43 -0.16 -9.92
C MET A 392 -1.16 0.21 -11.39
N VAL A 393 -2.09 -0.13 -12.28
CA VAL A 393 -1.98 0.15 -13.73
C VAL A 393 -2.00 1.65 -14.01
N ILE A 394 -2.85 2.41 -13.30
CA ILE A 394 -2.84 3.89 -13.37
C ILE A 394 -1.50 4.43 -12.88
N GLY A 395 -1.01 3.97 -11.72
CA GLY A 395 0.25 4.42 -11.12
C GLY A 395 1.45 4.21 -12.06
N ILE A 396 1.56 3.04 -12.67
CA ILE A 396 2.61 2.73 -13.65
C ILE A 396 2.48 3.60 -14.89
N GLY A 397 1.27 3.74 -15.44
CA GLY A 397 1.06 4.63 -16.58
C GLY A 397 1.49 6.07 -16.29
N PHE A 398 1.24 6.56 -15.07
CA PHE A 398 1.68 7.89 -14.63
C PHE A 398 3.19 7.95 -14.48
N MET A 399 3.79 6.97 -13.82
CA MET A 399 5.25 6.90 -13.65
C MET A 399 5.95 6.93 -15.02
N LEU A 400 5.50 6.10 -15.97
CA LEU A 400 6.08 6.04 -17.32
C LEU A 400 5.88 7.34 -18.11
N MET A 401 4.72 7.99 -17.99
CA MET A 401 4.41 9.20 -18.76
C MET A 401 5.07 10.47 -18.19
N PHE A 402 5.20 10.55 -16.87
CA PHE A 402 5.66 11.76 -16.20
C PHE A 402 7.09 11.69 -15.68
N SER A 403 7.77 10.53 -15.75
CA SER A 403 9.20 10.44 -15.44
C SER A 403 10.03 11.36 -16.34
N GLY A 404 10.97 12.10 -15.76
CA GLY A 404 11.77 13.15 -16.40
C GLY A 404 11.04 14.48 -16.63
N THR A 405 9.77 14.61 -16.22
CA THR A 405 9.00 15.87 -16.37
C THR A 405 8.93 16.65 -15.06
N SER A 406 8.60 17.94 -15.13
CA SER A 406 8.42 18.80 -13.94
C SER A 406 7.26 18.39 -13.02
N LEU A 407 6.41 17.43 -13.45
CA LEU A 407 5.32 16.88 -12.64
C LEU A 407 5.71 15.63 -11.85
N GLN A 408 6.86 15.01 -12.16
CA GLN A 408 7.37 13.84 -11.45
C GLN A 408 7.51 14.14 -9.95
N ASN A 409 7.14 13.17 -9.10
CA ASN A 409 7.30 13.26 -7.65
C ASN A 409 6.61 14.48 -6.99
N THR A 410 5.60 15.09 -7.64
CA THR A 410 4.87 16.26 -7.10
C THR A 410 3.56 15.88 -6.40
N PHE A 411 3.14 16.68 -5.40
CA PHE A 411 1.83 16.49 -4.77
C PHE A 411 0.68 16.62 -5.78
N LEU A 412 0.84 17.48 -6.80
CA LEU A 412 -0.17 17.66 -7.83
C LEU A 412 -0.44 16.36 -8.58
N LEU A 413 0.61 15.62 -8.94
CA LEU A 413 0.51 14.35 -9.65
C LEU A 413 -0.26 13.31 -8.81
N ILE A 414 0.09 13.18 -7.51
CA ILE A 414 -0.60 12.27 -6.58
C ILE A 414 -2.07 12.65 -6.40
N ILE A 415 -2.36 13.96 -6.24
CA ILE A 415 -3.74 14.46 -6.08
C ILE A 415 -4.57 14.13 -7.32
N VAL A 416 -4.07 14.43 -8.51
CA VAL A 416 -4.77 14.16 -9.78
C VAL A 416 -4.94 12.67 -10.00
N CYS A 417 -3.92 11.85 -9.73
CA CYS A 417 -3.99 10.40 -9.79
C CYS A 417 -5.15 9.85 -8.94
N ASN A 418 -5.22 10.28 -7.66
CA ASN A 418 -6.31 9.86 -6.77
C ASN A 418 -7.69 10.36 -7.23
N VAL A 419 -7.78 11.57 -7.79
CA VAL A 419 -9.05 12.11 -8.33
C VAL A 419 -9.54 11.25 -9.50
N VAL A 420 -8.64 10.87 -10.42
CA VAL A 420 -8.95 10.05 -11.60
C VAL A 420 -9.32 8.64 -11.19
N HIS A 421 -8.49 7.99 -10.35
CA HIS A 421 -8.71 6.62 -9.87
C HIS A 421 -10.08 6.47 -9.18
N TYR A 422 -10.42 7.39 -8.27
CA TYR A 422 -11.66 7.32 -7.51
C TYR A 422 -12.84 8.05 -8.13
N PHE A 423 -12.78 8.48 -9.40
CA PHE A 423 -13.81 9.34 -9.99
C PHE A 423 -15.21 8.73 -10.07
N SER A 424 -15.30 7.44 -10.43
CA SER A 424 -16.57 6.81 -10.84
C SER A 424 -17.65 6.83 -9.74
N THR A 425 -17.32 6.35 -8.54
CA THR A 425 -18.27 6.24 -7.41
C THR A 425 -18.81 7.61 -6.97
N PRO A 426 -17.97 8.64 -6.67
CA PRO A 426 -18.37 10.03 -6.47
C PRO A 426 -19.26 10.62 -7.55
N TYR A 427 -18.89 10.43 -8.82
CA TYR A 427 -19.65 10.93 -9.95
C TYR A 427 -21.06 10.30 -9.98
N LEU A 428 -21.17 8.98 -9.79
CA LEU A 428 -22.46 8.28 -9.76
C LEU A 428 -23.33 8.72 -8.56
N MET A 429 -22.74 8.87 -7.36
CA MET A 429 -23.45 9.39 -6.18
C MET A 429 -24.04 10.77 -6.47
N MET A 430 -23.23 11.66 -7.05
CA MET A 430 -23.65 13.02 -7.36
C MET A 430 -24.71 13.07 -8.47
N LYS A 431 -24.50 12.32 -9.56
CA LYS A 431 -25.45 12.20 -10.68
C LYS A 431 -26.81 11.73 -10.18
N ASN A 432 -26.84 10.65 -9.39
CA ASN A 432 -28.07 10.08 -8.84
C ASN A 432 -28.80 11.06 -7.91
N SER A 433 -28.05 11.80 -7.09
CA SER A 433 -28.62 12.84 -6.23
C SER A 433 -29.24 13.98 -7.04
N LEU A 434 -28.52 14.49 -8.04
CA LEU A 434 -28.97 15.61 -8.88
C LEU A 434 -30.16 15.21 -9.76
N GLN A 435 -30.20 13.98 -10.28
CA GLN A 435 -31.32 13.48 -11.08
C GLN A 435 -32.62 13.36 -10.28
N LYS A 436 -32.53 13.04 -8.99
CA LYS A 436 -33.70 12.91 -8.10
C LYS A 436 -34.30 14.26 -7.66
N MET A 437 -33.59 15.37 -7.85
CA MET A 437 -34.06 16.69 -7.45
C MET A 437 -35.09 17.25 -8.45
N ASN A 438 -36.06 18.04 -7.97
CA ASN A 438 -37.09 18.62 -8.83
C ASN A 438 -36.47 19.54 -9.90
N GLY A 439 -36.80 19.33 -11.17
CA GLY A 439 -36.34 20.14 -12.30
C GLY A 439 -37.00 21.51 -12.41
N SER A 440 -38.15 21.72 -11.73
CA SER A 440 -38.86 23.01 -11.77
C SER A 440 -38.09 24.13 -11.08
N TRP A 441 -37.26 23.80 -10.08
CA TRP A 441 -36.50 24.77 -9.28
C TRP A 441 -35.61 25.69 -10.12
N GLU A 442 -34.96 25.14 -11.14
CA GLU A 442 -34.09 25.91 -12.04
C GLU A 442 -34.90 26.83 -12.95
N THR A 443 -36.07 26.37 -13.38
CA THR A 443 -36.97 27.15 -14.25
C THR A 443 -37.61 28.29 -13.47
N THR A 444 -38.04 28.04 -12.23
CA THR A 444 -38.55 29.08 -11.32
C THR A 444 -37.49 30.12 -11.00
N ALA A 445 -36.24 29.71 -10.68
CA ALA A 445 -35.16 30.64 -10.41
C ALA A 445 -34.82 31.53 -11.62
N MET A 446 -34.77 30.92 -12.83
CA MET A 446 -34.58 31.68 -14.08
C MET A 446 -35.72 32.66 -14.35
N LEU A 447 -36.98 32.30 -14.06
CA LEU A 447 -38.13 33.21 -14.19
C LEU A 447 -38.08 34.37 -13.18
N MET A 448 -37.46 34.16 -12.02
CA MET A 448 -37.20 35.19 -11.01
C MET A 448 -35.96 36.06 -11.32
N GLY A 449 -35.31 35.86 -12.48
CA GLY A 449 -34.17 36.65 -12.94
C GLY A 449 -32.80 36.18 -12.41
N ASP A 450 -32.71 35.03 -11.72
CA ASP A 450 -31.41 34.49 -11.31
C ASP A 450 -30.65 33.95 -12.55
N SER A 451 -29.34 34.23 -12.63
CA SER A 451 -28.45 33.65 -13.63
C SER A 451 -28.24 32.14 -13.37
N TRP A 452 -27.70 31.40 -14.34
CA TRP A 452 -27.45 29.96 -14.17
C TRP A 452 -26.49 29.67 -13.00
N LEU A 453 -25.32 30.32 -12.95
CA LEU A 453 -24.38 30.21 -11.84
C LEU A 453 -25.04 30.53 -10.49
N LYS A 454 -25.82 31.62 -10.43
CA LYS A 454 -26.52 32.02 -9.21
C LYS A 454 -27.55 30.96 -8.79
N THR A 455 -28.26 30.38 -9.75
CA THR A 455 -29.21 29.27 -9.51
C THR A 455 -28.50 28.02 -8.98
N ILE A 456 -27.35 27.65 -9.55
CA ILE A 456 -26.55 26.52 -9.06
C ILE A 456 -26.14 26.75 -7.61
N PHE A 457 -25.45 27.86 -7.30
CA PHE A 457 -24.96 28.14 -5.95
C PHE A 457 -26.07 28.38 -4.91
N ARG A 458 -27.19 28.99 -5.32
CA ARG A 458 -28.28 29.37 -4.39
C ARG A 458 -29.31 28.27 -4.19
N VAL A 459 -29.53 27.42 -5.18
CA VAL A 459 -30.62 26.44 -5.19
C VAL A 459 -30.10 25.02 -5.30
N VAL A 460 -29.26 24.70 -6.28
CA VAL A 460 -28.83 23.31 -6.53
C VAL A 460 -27.81 22.84 -5.49
N THR A 461 -26.68 23.54 -5.32
CA THR A 461 -25.59 23.19 -4.39
C THR A 461 -26.07 23.04 -2.94
N PRO A 462 -26.91 23.94 -2.39
CA PRO A 462 -27.42 23.80 -1.03
C PRO A 462 -28.22 22.53 -0.80
N ASN A 463 -29.04 22.14 -1.77
CA ASN A 463 -29.85 20.93 -1.69
C ASN A 463 -29.05 19.66 -1.97
N ALA A 464 -27.96 19.75 -2.76
CA ALA A 464 -27.03 18.66 -3.01
C ALA A 464 -25.95 18.49 -1.91
N LEU A 465 -25.86 19.42 -0.94
CA LEU A 465 -24.78 19.42 0.06
C LEU A 465 -24.61 18.10 0.84
N PRO A 466 -25.67 17.39 1.28
CA PRO A 466 -25.49 16.11 1.97
C PRO A 466 -24.70 15.10 1.11
N THR A 467 -25.00 15.05 -0.18
CA THR A 467 -24.28 14.21 -1.15
C THR A 467 -22.88 14.74 -1.42
N ILE A 468 -22.69 16.07 -1.50
CA ILE A 468 -21.35 16.67 -1.65
C ILE A 468 -20.46 16.30 -0.45
N LEU A 469 -20.98 16.34 0.78
CA LEU A 469 -20.23 15.95 1.97
C LEU A 469 -19.92 14.44 2.00
N GLU A 470 -20.83 13.61 1.50
CA GLU A 470 -20.60 12.17 1.36
C GLU A 470 -19.50 11.87 0.32
N VAL A 471 -19.55 12.55 -0.83
CA VAL A 471 -18.52 12.50 -1.87
C VAL A 471 -17.17 13.00 -1.35
N PHE A 472 -17.16 14.12 -0.61
CA PHE A 472 -15.96 14.65 0.01
C PHE A 472 -15.36 13.64 1.01
N SER A 473 -16.19 13.08 1.88
CA SER A 473 -15.77 12.06 2.83
C SER A 473 -15.23 10.81 2.14
N TYR A 474 -15.81 10.43 1.00
CA TYR A 474 -15.36 9.28 0.22
C TYR A 474 -13.95 9.52 -0.34
N TYR A 475 -13.72 10.65 -1.01
CA TYR A 475 -12.39 10.97 -1.53
C TYR A 475 -11.34 11.09 -0.42
N PHE A 476 -11.69 11.76 0.69
CA PHE A 476 -10.78 11.93 1.82
C PHE A 476 -10.31 10.58 2.40
N VAL A 477 -11.26 9.70 2.71
CA VAL A 477 -10.95 8.40 3.32
C VAL A 477 -10.17 7.51 2.36
N ASN A 478 -10.54 7.46 1.09
CA ASN A 478 -9.80 6.65 0.13
C ASN A 478 -8.39 7.19 -0.09
N ALA A 479 -8.20 8.51 -0.24
CA ALA A 479 -6.88 9.12 -0.41
C ALA A 479 -5.95 8.85 0.78
N MET A 480 -6.46 8.79 2.01
CA MET A 480 -5.68 8.43 3.21
C MET A 480 -5.22 6.97 3.25
N VAL A 481 -5.89 6.08 2.53
CA VAL A 481 -5.78 4.62 2.65
C VAL A 481 -5.14 3.98 1.41
N THR A 482 -4.99 4.74 0.32
CA THR A 482 -4.53 4.22 -0.98
C THR A 482 -3.02 3.96 -1.00
N VAL A 483 -2.62 2.75 -1.39
CA VAL A 483 -1.23 2.38 -1.68
C VAL A 483 -1.00 2.22 -3.19
N SER A 484 -1.85 1.45 -3.88
CA SER A 484 -1.58 0.85 -5.20
C SER A 484 -1.06 1.79 -6.30
N ALA A 485 -1.71 2.94 -6.53
CA ALA A 485 -1.24 3.86 -7.57
C ALA A 485 -0.09 4.73 -7.07
N VAL A 486 -0.12 5.08 -5.78
CA VAL A 486 0.74 6.10 -5.17
C VAL A 486 2.17 5.59 -4.97
N ILE A 487 2.34 4.29 -4.76
CA ILE A 487 3.66 3.66 -4.58
C ILE A 487 4.61 3.90 -5.76
N PHE A 488 4.11 4.02 -6.98
CA PHE A 488 4.91 4.25 -8.19
C PHE A 488 5.23 5.72 -8.48
N ILE A 489 4.54 6.66 -7.83
CA ILE A 489 4.63 8.10 -8.18
C ILE A 489 5.04 8.99 -7.00
N ALA A 490 5.16 8.41 -5.80
CA ALA A 490 5.60 9.13 -4.61
C ALA A 490 7.12 9.30 -4.63
N GLY A 491 7.59 10.53 -4.45
CA GLY A 491 9.01 10.84 -4.25
C GLY A 491 9.34 11.11 -2.79
N ALA A 492 10.57 11.55 -2.54
CA ALA A 492 11.12 11.85 -1.22
C ALA A 492 10.34 12.95 -0.51
N LYS A 493 10.12 14.05 -1.24
CA LYS A 493 9.42 15.22 -0.71
C LYS A 493 7.91 15.00 -0.56
N THR A 494 7.34 14.06 -1.31
CA THR A 494 5.89 13.89 -1.46
C THR A 494 5.35 12.59 -0.89
N MET A 495 6.18 11.86 -0.16
CA MET A 495 5.83 10.61 0.49
C MET A 495 4.60 10.77 1.40
N VAL A 496 3.71 9.76 1.34
CA VAL A 496 2.51 9.65 2.15
C VAL A 496 2.58 8.44 3.09
N VAL A 497 1.71 8.37 4.08
CA VAL A 497 1.78 7.37 5.17
C VAL A 497 1.67 5.96 4.61
N THR A 498 0.88 5.75 3.56
CA THR A 498 0.71 4.44 2.94
C THR A 498 1.97 3.94 2.26
N THR A 499 2.73 4.83 1.59
CA THR A 499 4.04 4.48 0.99
C THR A 499 5.12 4.34 2.06
N LYS A 500 5.09 5.17 3.11
CA LYS A 500 6.00 5.01 4.27
C LYS A 500 5.72 3.71 5.04
N ILE A 501 4.47 3.28 5.18
CA ILE A 501 4.14 1.98 5.78
C ILE A 501 4.77 0.84 4.98
N LYS A 502 4.78 0.92 3.64
CA LYS A 502 5.45 -0.07 2.78
C LYS A 502 6.98 -0.03 2.99
N GLU A 503 7.57 1.14 3.12
CA GLU A 503 9.00 1.28 3.40
C GLU A 503 9.36 0.70 4.78
N LEU A 504 8.61 1.09 5.82
CA LEU A 504 8.76 0.53 7.17
C LEU A 504 8.52 -0.98 7.19
N GLN A 505 7.67 -1.50 6.31
CA GLN A 505 7.48 -2.94 6.13
C GLN A 505 8.75 -3.61 5.62
N HIS A 506 9.44 -3.01 4.65
CA HIS A 506 10.70 -3.56 4.15
C HIS A 506 11.72 -3.69 5.28
N PHE A 507 11.80 -2.70 6.15
CA PHE A 507 12.62 -2.76 7.36
C PHE A 507 11.94 -3.45 8.54
N ALA A 508 10.78 -4.09 8.37
CA ALA A 508 10.04 -4.79 9.43
C ALA A 508 9.90 -3.99 10.75
N LYS A 509 9.61 -2.69 10.63
CA LYS A 509 9.32 -1.73 11.71
C LYS A 509 7.84 -1.73 12.06
N PHE A 510 7.39 -2.83 12.67
CA PHE A 510 5.96 -3.10 12.85
C PHE A 510 5.29 -2.14 13.86
N ASN A 511 6.02 -1.68 14.88
CA ASN A 511 5.48 -0.78 15.90
C ASN A 511 5.02 0.54 15.26
N GLU A 512 5.89 1.14 14.45
CA GLU A 512 5.64 2.38 13.70
C GLU A 512 4.52 2.21 12.69
N ILE A 513 4.47 1.07 11.98
CA ILE A 513 3.39 0.74 11.05
C ILE A 513 2.03 0.73 11.78
N PHE A 514 1.95 0.11 12.95
CA PHE A 514 0.70 0.07 13.71
C PHE A 514 0.33 1.45 14.28
N VAL A 515 1.29 2.24 14.77
CA VAL A 515 1.05 3.64 15.20
C VAL A 515 0.48 4.47 14.05
N LEU A 516 1.13 4.44 12.88
CA LEU A 516 0.68 5.17 11.68
C LEU A 516 -0.69 4.69 11.20
N SER A 517 -0.96 3.38 11.28
CA SER A 517 -2.27 2.79 10.96
C SER A 517 -3.36 3.30 11.92
N LEU A 518 -3.06 3.41 13.22
CA LEU A 518 -3.98 4.04 14.19
C LEU A 518 -4.22 5.52 13.88
N CYS A 519 -3.18 6.27 13.51
CA CYS A 519 -3.31 7.66 13.08
C CYS A 519 -4.25 7.81 11.87
N ILE A 520 -4.13 6.94 10.86
CA ILE A 520 -5.07 6.89 9.72
C ILE A 520 -6.49 6.59 10.20
N LEU A 521 -6.66 5.55 11.03
CA LEU A 521 -7.97 5.12 11.53
C LEU A 521 -8.68 6.24 12.30
N PHE A 522 -8.01 6.87 13.25
CA PHE A 522 -8.59 7.95 14.04
C PHE A 522 -8.92 9.17 13.17
N THR A 523 -8.03 9.54 12.25
CA THR A 523 -8.27 10.64 11.31
C THR A 523 -9.51 10.38 10.44
N ASN A 524 -9.66 9.16 9.92
CA ASN A 524 -10.80 8.74 9.12
C ASN A 524 -12.11 8.69 9.93
N LEU A 525 -12.05 8.22 11.18
CA LEU A 525 -13.20 8.22 12.10
C LEU A 525 -13.65 9.63 12.46
N ILE A 526 -12.70 10.52 12.76
CA ILE A 526 -12.95 11.94 13.05
C ILE A 526 -13.60 12.60 11.83
N ALA A 527 -13.03 12.42 10.63
CA ALA A 527 -13.57 12.95 9.39
C ALA A 527 -15.00 12.46 9.13
N LYS A 528 -15.25 11.13 9.16
CA LYS A 528 -16.61 10.58 8.99
C LYS A 528 -17.59 11.08 10.06
N GLY A 529 -17.14 11.21 11.31
CA GLY A 529 -17.93 11.74 12.42
C GLY A 529 -18.37 13.19 12.18
N ILE A 530 -17.41 14.04 11.83
CA ILE A 530 -17.64 15.45 11.48
C ILE A 530 -18.65 15.58 10.35
N PHE A 531 -18.44 14.87 9.22
CA PHE A 531 -19.30 15.03 8.05
C PHE A 531 -20.72 14.52 8.31
N ARG A 532 -20.87 13.43 9.07
CA ARG A 532 -22.19 12.93 9.51
C ARG A 532 -22.91 13.97 10.38
N VAL A 533 -22.20 14.60 11.29
CA VAL A 533 -22.76 15.65 12.16
C VAL A 533 -23.24 16.83 11.32
N ILE A 534 -22.41 17.35 10.41
CA ILE A 534 -22.77 18.46 9.50
C ILE A 534 -23.98 18.12 8.63
N ALA A 535 -24.02 16.90 8.05
CA ALA A 535 -25.14 16.44 7.22
C ALA A 535 -26.46 16.32 8.02
N SER A 536 -26.40 15.83 9.26
CA SER A 536 -27.58 15.65 10.12
C SER A 536 -28.25 16.96 10.53
N TYR A 537 -27.45 18.00 10.82
CA TYR A 537 -27.96 19.32 11.23
C TYR A 537 -28.81 19.99 10.15
N ARG A 538 -28.47 19.82 8.87
CA ARG A 538 -29.20 20.46 7.78
C ARG A 538 -30.54 19.78 7.48
N LYS A 539 -30.63 18.48 7.72
CA LYS A 539 -31.89 17.71 7.65
C LYS A 539 -32.86 18.12 8.76
N ALA A 540 -32.35 18.43 9.96
CA ALA A 540 -33.13 18.92 11.09
C ALA A 540 -33.62 20.37 10.91
N GLY A 541 -32.92 21.22 10.15
CA GLY A 541 -33.37 22.58 9.82
C GLY A 541 -34.64 22.66 8.96
N SER A 542 -35.17 21.51 8.51
CA SER A 542 -36.47 21.37 7.84
C SER A 542 -37.63 21.08 8.80
N GLN A 543 -37.37 20.83 10.09
CA GLN A 543 -38.40 20.60 11.12
C GLN A 543 -38.14 21.52 12.32
N ASP A 544 -39.16 22.31 12.68
CA ASP A 544 -39.14 23.36 13.70
C ASP A 544 -38.41 23.00 15.01
N SER A 545 -37.33 23.72 15.34
CA SER A 545 -37.06 24.18 16.71
C SER A 545 -36.13 25.40 16.70
N LYS A 546 -36.65 26.57 17.08
CA LYS A 546 -35.99 27.88 16.89
C LYS A 546 -35.01 28.29 18.00
N THR A 547 -34.89 27.57 19.11
CA THR A 547 -34.22 28.10 20.31
C THR A 547 -32.89 27.42 20.69
N GLU A 548 -32.70 26.11 20.44
CA GLU A 548 -31.38 25.44 20.62
C GLU A 548 -30.47 25.52 19.38
N GLY A 549 -31.05 25.79 18.21
CA GLY A 549 -30.35 25.74 16.93
C GLY A 549 -29.28 26.82 16.75
N ALA A 550 -29.36 27.96 17.44
CA ALA A 550 -28.46 29.10 17.27
C ALA A 550 -27.08 28.88 17.92
N LYS A 551 -27.04 28.28 19.12
CA LYS A 551 -25.79 27.98 19.85
C LYS A 551 -25.03 26.82 19.17
N LYS A 552 -25.76 25.79 18.72
CA LYS A 552 -25.22 24.68 17.92
C LYS A 552 -24.82 25.11 16.49
N LYS A 553 -25.51 26.08 15.86
CA LYS A 553 -25.10 26.72 14.59
C LYS A 553 -23.74 27.40 14.69
N ARG A 554 -23.49 28.14 15.78
CA ARG A 554 -22.20 28.81 16.01
C ARG A 554 -21.05 27.82 16.19
N ILE A 555 -21.29 26.70 16.87
CA ILE A 555 -20.30 25.62 17.02
C ILE A 555 -20.06 24.91 15.69
N ALA A 556 -21.10 24.55 14.92
CA ALA A 556 -20.94 23.89 13.62
C ALA A 556 -20.31 24.81 12.56
N ALA A 557 -20.68 26.10 12.54
CA ALA A 557 -20.03 27.10 11.71
C ALA A 557 -18.59 27.35 12.17
N GLY A 558 -18.32 27.33 13.48
CA GLY A 558 -16.97 27.41 14.05
C GLY A 558 -16.11 26.19 13.74
N VAL A 559 -16.69 24.99 13.65
CA VAL A 559 -16.00 23.74 13.27
C VAL A 559 -15.80 23.69 11.76
N ALA A 560 -16.77 24.07 10.95
CA ALA A 560 -16.63 24.13 9.49
C ALA A 560 -15.69 25.27 9.04
N ALA A 561 -15.76 26.44 9.67
CA ALA A 561 -14.81 27.52 9.49
C ALA A 561 -13.44 27.12 10.06
N GLY A 562 -13.38 26.46 11.22
CA GLY A 562 -12.16 25.92 11.80
C GLY A 562 -11.49 24.90 10.88
N MET A 563 -12.25 24.05 10.18
CA MET A 563 -11.72 23.14 9.16
C MET A 563 -11.35 23.83 7.85
N LEU A 564 -12.08 24.86 7.42
CA LEU A 564 -11.67 25.68 6.29
C LEU A 564 -10.41 26.50 6.62
N ILE A 565 -10.23 26.89 7.87
CA ILE A 565 -9.04 27.58 8.40
C ILE A 565 -7.90 26.59 8.64
N CYS A 566 -8.17 25.34 9.04
CA CYS A 566 -7.15 24.28 9.12
C CYS A 566 -6.77 23.77 7.73
N ALA A 567 -7.73 23.64 6.81
CA ALA A 567 -7.48 23.33 5.41
C ALA A 567 -6.73 24.48 4.75
N ALA A 568 -7.11 25.74 4.98
CA ALA A 568 -6.37 26.91 4.52
C ALA A 568 -5.02 27.07 5.23
N GLY A 569 -4.90 26.68 6.50
CA GLY A 569 -3.66 26.67 7.26
C GLY A 569 -2.69 25.62 6.72
N VAL A 570 -3.18 24.42 6.45
CA VAL A 570 -2.44 23.34 5.79
C VAL A 570 -2.15 23.70 4.32
N PHE A 571 -3.02 24.45 3.64
CA PHE A 571 -2.81 24.97 2.28
C PHE A 571 -1.73 26.08 2.25
N VAL A 572 -1.74 26.98 3.23
CA VAL A 572 -0.74 28.07 3.37
C VAL A 572 0.60 27.52 3.86
N PHE A 573 0.63 26.53 4.77
CA PHE A 573 1.87 25.85 5.16
C PHE A 573 2.40 24.89 4.08
N GLY A 574 1.51 24.24 3.31
CA GLY A 574 1.88 23.42 2.16
C GLY A 574 2.42 24.24 0.98
N LEU A 575 1.96 25.47 0.80
CA LEU A 575 2.52 26.43 -0.17
C LEU A 575 3.81 27.11 0.35
N ASN A 576 3.91 27.41 1.65
CA ASN A 576 5.12 28.00 2.24
C ASN A 576 6.28 27.01 2.42
N GLY A 577 6.08 25.72 2.16
CA GLY A 577 7.18 24.77 2.01
C GLY A 577 8.04 25.02 0.75
N GLY A 578 7.59 25.90 -0.16
CA GLY A 578 8.19 26.08 -1.48
C GLY A 578 8.89 27.43 -1.74
N SER A 579 9.14 28.30 -0.76
CA SER A 579 9.70 29.63 -1.10
C SER A 579 10.70 30.24 -0.09
N GLY A 580 11.38 29.45 0.74
CA GLY A 580 12.35 30.03 1.70
C GLY A 580 13.28 29.09 2.47
N SER A 581 13.29 27.80 2.16
CA SER A 581 14.33 26.89 2.67
C SER A 581 15.46 26.88 1.64
N SER A 582 16.71 27.08 2.06
CA SER A 582 17.86 26.56 1.29
C SER A 582 17.52 25.16 0.78
N GLU A 583 17.73 24.88 -0.51
CA GLU A 583 17.38 23.58 -1.09
C GLU A 583 18.02 22.46 -0.25
N LYS A 584 17.17 21.68 0.43
CA LYS A 584 17.63 20.58 1.25
C LYS A 584 18.23 19.51 0.35
N VAL A 585 19.38 18.97 0.73
CA VAL A 585 20.01 17.84 0.05
C VAL A 585 19.12 16.61 0.21
N ILE A 586 18.75 15.97 -0.88
CA ILE A 586 17.99 14.71 -0.84
C ILE A 586 18.98 13.55 -0.84
N ILE A 587 18.94 12.75 0.22
CA ILE A 587 19.79 11.59 0.42
C ILE A 587 18.94 10.34 0.21
N TYR A 588 19.27 9.54 -0.80
CA TYR A 588 18.70 8.20 -0.98
C TYR A 588 19.65 7.16 -0.42
N SER A 589 19.12 6.22 0.35
CA SER A 589 19.93 5.21 1.02
C SER A 589 19.29 3.83 0.96
N ASN A 590 20.10 2.79 0.78
CA ASN A 590 19.68 1.42 1.04
C ASN A 590 20.17 0.89 2.40
N ALA A 591 20.82 1.73 3.20
CA ALA A 591 21.46 1.34 4.44
C ALA A 591 20.42 0.97 5.50
N ASP A 592 20.81 0.13 6.45
CA ASP A 592 19.99 -0.21 7.61
C ASP A 592 19.93 0.94 8.62
N ASP A 593 19.04 0.80 9.61
CA ASP A 593 18.71 1.89 10.53
C ASP A 593 19.91 2.36 11.33
N GLU A 594 20.77 1.45 11.75
CA GLU A 594 21.97 1.73 12.51
C GLU A 594 22.94 2.59 11.69
N ALA A 595 23.13 2.25 10.41
CA ALA A 595 23.91 3.07 9.51
C ALA A 595 23.25 4.43 9.26
N VAL A 596 21.93 4.46 9.08
CA VAL A 596 21.17 5.70 8.86
C VAL A 596 21.26 6.62 10.06
N ASP A 597 21.11 6.11 11.28
CA ASP A 597 21.21 6.88 12.52
C ASP A 597 22.64 7.39 12.75
N ALA A 598 23.65 6.59 12.41
CA ALA A 598 25.05 7.03 12.44
C ALA A 598 25.33 8.15 11.43
N ILE A 599 24.83 8.01 10.19
CA ILE A 599 24.94 9.03 9.14
C ILE A 599 24.20 10.31 9.55
N LYS A 600 22.95 10.19 10.01
CA LYS A 600 22.13 11.31 10.48
C LYS A 600 22.78 12.00 11.67
N GLY A 601 23.31 11.25 12.64
CA GLY A 601 24.06 11.75 13.78
C GLY A 601 25.28 12.56 13.36
N ALA A 602 26.12 12.00 12.49
CA ALA A 602 27.30 12.67 11.97
C ALA A 602 26.94 13.97 11.21
N LEU A 603 25.91 13.95 10.37
CA LEU A 603 25.44 15.13 9.66
C LEU A 603 24.88 16.20 10.62
N ASP A 604 24.06 15.79 11.59
CA ASP A 604 23.43 16.69 12.55
C ASP A 604 24.48 17.38 13.46
N ASP A 605 25.45 16.61 13.97
CA ASP A 605 26.53 17.10 14.85
C ASP A 605 27.48 18.05 14.11
N ASN A 606 27.61 17.90 12.78
CA ASN A 606 28.40 18.78 11.92
C ASN A 606 27.57 19.93 11.29
N GLY A 607 26.38 20.24 11.83
CA GLY A 607 25.62 21.44 11.48
C GLY A 607 24.76 21.33 10.22
N TYR A 608 24.49 20.10 9.75
CA TYR A 608 23.58 19.82 8.64
C TYR A 608 22.14 19.51 9.09
N LYS A 609 21.87 19.58 10.40
CA LYS A 609 20.53 19.35 10.96
C LYS A 609 19.45 20.17 10.26
N GLY A 610 18.45 19.48 9.71
CA GLY A 610 17.34 20.09 8.98
C GLY A 610 17.66 20.59 7.57
N LYS A 611 18.90 20.40 7.08
CA LYS A 611 19.35 20.74 5.71
C LYS A 611 19.28 19.57 4.73
N TYR A 612 18.88 18.39 5.16
CA TYR A 612 18.71 17.22 4.29
C TYR A 612 17.32 16.59 4.46
N ILE A 613 16.93 15.78 3.49
CA ILE A 613 15.83 14.82 3.55
C ILE A 613 16.46 13.46 3.30
N PHE A 614 16.33 12.56 4.27
CA PHE A 614 16.87 11.21 4.17
C PHE A 614 15.72 10.27 3.80
N GLN A 615 15.89 9.46 2.77
CA GLN A 615 14.91 8.48 2.36
C GLN A 615 15.57 7.12 2.19
N THR A 616 14.99 6.11 2.84
CA THR A 616 15.45 4.73 2.75
C THR A 616 14.61 3.93 1.75
N PHE A 617 15.24 2.96 1.10
CA PHE A 617 14.64 2.04 0.14
C PHE A 617 15.26 0.67 0.31
N GLY A 618 14.60 -0.38 -0.20
CA GLY A 618 15.30 -1.66 -0.36
C GLY A 618 16.42 -1.52 -1.39
N THR A 619 17.50 -2.30 -1.24
CA THR A 619 18.66 -2.26 -2.16
C THR A 619 18.21 -2.40 -3.62
N SER A 620 17.36 -3.38 -3.89
CA SER A 620 16.83 -3.65 -5.23
C SER A 620 15.97 -2.52 -5.77
N GLU A 621 15.12 -1.92 -4.93
CA GLU A 621 14.25 -0.80 -5.29
C GLU A 621 15.06 0.46 -5.60
N LEU A 622 16.06 0.79 -4.77
CA LEU A 622 16.93 1.94 -5.03
C LEU A 622 17.80 1.70 -6.26
N GLY A 623 18.43 0.53 -6.36
CA GLY A 623 19.25 0.17 -7.51
C GLY A 623 18.47 0.28 -8.82
N GLY A 624 17.27 -0.31 -8.85
CA GLY A 624 16.36 -0.19 -9.99
C GLY A 624 15.98 1.25 -10.30
N LYS A 625 15.69 2.06 -9.27
CA LYS A 625 15.38 3.49 -9.43
C LYS A 625 16.55 4.29 -10.00
N LEU A 626 17.79 4.06 -9.55
CA LEU A 626 18.99 4.73 -10.05
C LEU A 626 19.25 4.38 -11.51
N LEU A 627 19.12 3.11 -11.89
CA LEU A 627 19.28 2.65 -13.27
C LEU A 627 18.19 3.23 -14.19
N ALA A 628 16.97 3.39 -13.68
CA ALA A 628 15.82 3.86 -14.45
C ALA A 628 15.74 5.39 -14.60
N GLU A 629 15.93 6.14 -13.51
CA GLU A 629 15.81 7.60 -13.50
C GLU A 629 17.12 8.27 -13.99
N GLY A 630 18.26 7.57 -13.84
CA GLY A 630 19.57 8.09 -14.19
C GLY A 630 19.83 9.44 -13.52
N LYS A 631 20.38 10.41 -14.27
CA LYS A 631 20.63 11.78 -13.78
C LYS A 631 19.37 12.55 -13.37
N ASN A 632 18.18 12.09 -13.77
CA ASN A 632 16.91 12.73 -13.40
C ASN A 632 16.39 12.25 -12.03
N VAL A 633 17.14 11.41 -11.31
CA VAL A 633 16.77 10.98 -9.96
C VAL A 633 16.57 12.20 -9.05
N GLU A 634 15.60 12.09 -8.13
CA GLU A 634 15.36 13.17 -7.17
C GLU A 634 16.57 13.40 -6.24
N ALA A 635 17.33 12.35 -5.91
CA ALA A 635 18.47 12.40 -5.00
C ALA A 635 19.60 13.30 -5.48
N ASP A 636 20.23 14.00 -4.54
CA ASP A 636 21.48 14.75 -4.75
C ASP A 636 22.69 13.92 -4.29
N LEU A 637 22.48 13.10 -3.26
CA LEU A 637 23.47 12.20 -2.68
C LEU A 637 22.85 10.81 -2.50
N VAL A 638 23.63 9.77 -2.77
CA VAL A 638 23.18 8.39 -2.69
C VAL A 638 24.16 7.58 -1.86
N THR A 639 23.65 6.77 -0.93
CA THR A 639 24.42 5.69 -0.30
C THR A 639 23.86 4.36 -0.79
N MET A 640 24.67 3.60 -1.52
CA MET A 640 24.23 2.41 -2.25
C MET A 640 25.31 1.33 -2.27
N SER A 641 24.94 0.05 -2.42
CA SER A 641 25.90 -1.01 -2.73
C SER A 641 26.79 -0.64 -3.92
N SER A 642 28.11 -0.80 -3.79
CA SER A 642 29.09 -0.27 -4.75
C SER A 642 28.83 -0.74 -6.19
N PHE A 643 28.46 -2.01 -6.37
CA PHE A 643 28.17 -2.57 -7.70
C PHE A 643 27.02 -1.89 -8.44
N TYR A 644 26.00 -1.38 -7.72
CA TYR A 644 24.91 -0.63 -8.33
C TYR A 644 25.37 0.77 -8.73
N LEU A 645 26.28 1.38 -7.96
CA LEU A 645 26.88 2.66 -8.33
C LEU A 645 27.75 2.49 -9.59
N ASP A 646 28.54 1.42 -9.65
CA ASP A 646 29.34 1.08 -10.84
C ASP A 646 28.44 0.87 -12.07
N SER A 647 27.39 0.07 -11.93
CA SER A 647 26.43 -0.19 -13.00
C SER A 647 25.69 1.09 -13.46
N ALA A 648 25.28 1.94 -12.52
CA ALA A 648 24.62 3.21 -12.83
C ALA A 648 25.59 4.22 -13.47
N GLN A 649 26.87 4.19 -13.09
CA GLN A 649 27.90 5.00 -13.71
C GLN A 649 28.17 4.55 -15.15
N GLU A 650 28.26 3.24 -15.39
CA GLU A 650 28.50 2.67 -16.72
C GLU A 650 27.32 2.95 -17.68
N GLN A 651 26.09 2.76 -17.21
CA GLN A 651 24.89 2.94 -18.04
C GLN A 651 24.49 4.40 -18.25
N ASN A 652 24.57 5.22 -17.19
CA ASN A 652 23.97 6.57 -17.17
C ASN A 652 24.97 7.71 -16.90
N GLN A 653 26.26 7.42 -16.68
CA GLN A 653 27.30 8.40 -16.32
C GLN A 653 26.88 9.30 -15.15
N MET A 654 26.28 8.70 -14.13
CA MET A 654 25.39 9.36 -13.19
C MET A 654 26.05 10.23 -12.11
N PHE A 655 27.29 9.93 -11.70
CA PHE A 655 27.91 10.51 -10.53
C PHE A 655 29.07 11.47 -10.87
N GLU A 656 29.25 12.49 -10.01
CA GLU A 656 30.40 13.38 -10.08
C GLU A 656 31.64 12.77 -9.44
N LYS A 657 32.81 13.21 -9.90
CA LYS A 657 34.08 12.90 -9.24
C LYS A 657 34.11 13.58 -7.87
N LEU A 658 34.41 12.82 -6.82
CA LEU A 658 34.50 13.36 -5.46
C LEU A 658 35.69 14.32 -5.35
N THR A 659 35.48 15.45 -4.68
CA THR A 659 36.49 16.53 -4.55
C THR A 659 37.44 16.36 -3.36
N PHE A 660 37.15 15.41 -2.47
CA PHE A 660 37.94 15.13 -1.28
C PHE A 660 38.73 13.82 -1.43
N GLU A 661 39.91 13.78 -0.81
CA GLU A 661 40.73 12.58 -0.74
C GLU A 661 40.47 11.79 0.55
N ALA A 662 40.37 10.48 0.41
CA ALA A 662 40.32 9.52 1.51
C ALA A 662 40.98 8.21 1.03
N GLN A 663 42.05 7.78 1.68
CA GLN A 663 42.82 6.59 1.28
C GLN A 663 42.14 5.31 1.77
N THR A 664 41.53 4.57 0.85
CA THR A 664 40.88 3.28 1.11
C THR A 664 41.90 2.15 1.18
N LEU A 665 41.54 1.05 1.86
CA LEU A 665 42.37 -0.17 1.93
C LEU A 665 42.38 -0.95 0.61
N SER A 666 41.29 -0.88 -0.15
CA SER A 666 41.13 -1.46 -1.48
C SER A 666 41.03 -0.37 -2.56
N GLU A 667 41.37 -0.70 -3.80
CA GLU A 667 41.20 0.23 -4.93
C GLU A 667 39.71 0.50 -5.15
N THR A 668 39.32 1.78 -5.16
CA THR A 668 37.95 2.21 -5.43
C THR A 668 37.95 3.33 -6.47
N PRO A 669 36.97 3.37 -7.39
CA PRO A 669 36.79 4.47 -8.33
C PRO A 669 36.74 5.86 -7.67
N ASP A 670 36.96 6.92 -8.45
CA ASP A 670 37.04 8.29 -7.93
C ASP A 670 35.69 8.99 -7.71
N PHE A 671 34.58 8.35 -8.07
CA PHE A 671 33.22 8.90 -7.95
C PHE A 671 32.42 8.40 -6.74
N TYR A 672 32.93 7.43 -5.97
CA TYR A 672 32.33 7.02 -4.70
C TYR A 672 33.36 6.68 -3.62
N ARG A 673 32.92 6.61 -2.36
CA ARG A 673 33.75 6.14 -1.25
C ARG A 673 32.99 5.15 -0.36
N PRO A 674 33.60 4.03 0.04
CA PRO A 674 32.92 2.99 0.82
C PRO A 674 32.67 3.46 2.26
N ILE A 675 31.46 3.27 2.76
CA ILE A 675 31.02 3.73 4.08
C ILE A 675 30.71 2.58 5.05
N THR A 676 30.30 1.42 4.53
CA THR A 676 30.00 0.22 5.32
C THR A 676 30.53 -1.02 4.58
N SER A 677 30.86 -2.06 5.35
CA SER A 677 31.16 -3.39 4.85
C SER A 677 30.34 -4.38 5.66
N GLN A 678 29.47 -5.12 4.98
CA GLN A 678 28.51 -6.03 5.59
C GLN A 678 28.90 -7.46 5.23
N GLU A 679 28.92 -8.35 6.21
CA GLU A 679 29.28 -9.76 6.02
C GLU A 679 28.10 -10.68 6.29
N GLY A 680 27.96 -11.71 5.47
CA GLY A 680 26.95 -12.74 5.65
C GLY A 680 27.33 -13.73 6.75
N ALA A 681 26.35 -14.15 7.56
CA ALA A 681 26.49 -15.21 8.55
C ALA A 681 25.18 -15.98 8.76
N ILE A 682 25.29 -17.16 9.36
CA ILE A 682 24.13 -17.94 9.81
C ILE A 682 23.72 -17.41 11.20
N ILE A 683 22.43 -17.21 11.38
CA ILE A 683 21.79 -16.69 12.58
C ILE A 683 21.02 -17.83 13.23
N VAL A 684 21.09 -17.99 14.55
CA VAL A 684 20.33 -19.01 15.27
C VAL A 684 19.62 -18.44 16.49
N ASN A 685 18.41 -18.93 16.78
CA ASN A 685 17.72 -18.67 18.04
C ASN A 685 18.02 -19.81 19.02
N THR A 686 18.76 -19.51 20.08
CA THR A 686 19.27 -20.51 21.03
C THR A 686 18.17 -21.18 21.86
N GLU A 687 17.00 -20.55 22.02
CA GLU A 687 15.85 -21.13 22.71
C GLU A 687 15.07 -22.05 21.78
N VAL A 688 14.70 -21.58 20.58
CA VAL A 688 13.94 -22.38 19.60
C VAL A 688 14.73 -23.61 19.15
N MET A 689 16.03 -23.48 18.94
CA MET A 689 16.90 -24.62 18.60
C MET A 689 16.86 -25.73 19.67
N LYS A 690 16.73 -25.36 20.96
CA LYS A 690 16.60 -26.33 22.06
C LYS A 690 15.18 -26.90 22.13
N GLU A 691 14.16 -26.07 21.96
CA GLU A 691 12.74 -26.49 22.00
C GLU A 691 12.42 -27.50 20.89
N GLU A 692 12.90 -27.23 19.68
CA GLU A 692 12.70 -28.09 18.50
C GLU A 692 13.76 -29.20 18.36
N ASN A 693 14.76 -29.24 19.27
CA ASN A 693 15.84 -30.23 19.31
C ASN A 693 16.61 -30.33 17.98
N LEU A 694 17.01 -29.17 17.44
CA LEU A 694 17.70 -29.03 16.16
C LEU A 694 19.24 -29.06 16.34
N PRO A 695 19.99 -29.68 15.42
CA PRO A 695 21.46 -29.63 15.43
C PRO A 695 21.94 -28.20 15.14
N MET A 696 23.10 -27.81 15.67
CA MET A 696 23.72 -26.52 15.35
C MET A 696 24.33 -26.58 13.94
N PRO A 697 23.94 -25.69 12.99
CA PRO A 697 24.56 -25.64 11.67
C PRO A 697 26.01 -25.15 11.79
N LYS A 698 26.87 -25.61 10.88
CA LYS A 698 28.27 -25.18 10.75
C LYS A 698 28.55 -24.56 9.39
N SER A 699 27.82 -24.97 8.37
CA SER A 699 27.97 -24.52 7.00
C SER A 699 26.64 -24.09 6.41
N ILE A 700 26.67 -23.32 5.32
CA ILE A 700 25.45 -22.96 4.58
C ILE A 700 24.80 -24.22 4.00
N ARG A 701 25.61 -25.21 3.58
CA ARG A 701 25.11 -26.50 3.09
C ARG A 701 24.24 -27.22 4.12
N ASP A 702 24.51 -27.09 5.41
CA ASP A 702 23.70 -27.73 6.46
C ASP A 702 22.24 -27.25 6.42
N LEU A 703 21.98 -26.03 5.95
CA LEU A 703 20.63 -25.47 5.81
C LEU A 703 19.78 -26.22 4.75
N ALA A 704 20.41 -26.99 3.86
CA ALA A 704 19.70 -27.87 2.93
C ALA A 704 19.16 -29.15 3.60
N ASP A 705 19.58 -29.48 4.82
CA ASP A 705 19.11 -30.68 5.51
C ASP A 705 17.60 -30.57 5.87
N PRO A 706 16.76 -31.56 5.50
CA PRO A 706 15.34 -31.59 5.84
C PRO A 706 15.00 -31.44 7.32
N VAL A 707 15.96 -31.66 8.23
CA VAL A 707 15.80 -31.42 9.68
C VAL A 707 15.38 -29.97 9.99
N TYR A 708 15.75 -29.02 9.13
CA TYR A 708 15.42 -27.61 9.28
C TYR A 708 14.18 -27.16 8.50
N ALA A 709 13.39 -28.10 7.96
CA ALA A 709 12.19 -27.77 7.18
C ALA A 709 11.18 -26.93 7.98
N GLY A 710 10.82 -25.75 7.45
CA GLY A 710 9.94 -24.77 8.10
C GLY A 710 10.57 -23.98 9.25
N GLN A 711 11.90 -24.12 9.44
CA GLN A 711 12.68 -23.51 10.52
C GLN A 711 13.84 -22.65 10.02
N ILE A 712 13.90 -22.38 8.71
CA ILE A 712 14.90 -21.51 8.08
C ILE A 712 14.24 -20.25 7.54
N SER A 713 14.91 -19.11 7.65
CA SER A 713 14.59 -17.91 6.89
C SER A 713 15.81 -17.42 6.09
N VAL A 714 15.61 -17.19 4.80
CA VAL A 714 16.63 -16.63 3.89
C VAL A 714 16.01 -15.48 3.11
N THR A 715 16.82 -14.74 2.37
CA THR A 715 16.34 -13.63 1.55
C THR A 715 16.21 -13.98 0.08
N ASP A 716 15.37 -13.23 -0.63
CA ASP A 716 15.28 -13.28 -2.08
C ASP A 716 16.29 -12.33 -2.74
N ILE A 717 17.09 -12.85 -3.68
CA ILE A 717 18.04 -12.05 -4.48
C ILE A 717 17.36 -11.02 -5.40
N LYS A 718 16.06 -11.17 -5.68
CA LYS A 718 15.30 -10.13 -6.39
C LYS A 718 15.07 -8.88 -5.55
N SER A 719 15.09 -9.00 -4.22
CA SER A 719 14.68 -7.94 -3.28
C SER A 719 15.82 -7.48 -2.36
N SER A 720 16.82 -8.35 -2.10
CA SER A 720 17.89 -8.12 -1.11
C SER A 720 19.27 -8.58 -1.61
N SER A 721 20.29 -7.72 -1.42
CA SER A 721 21.69 -8.06 -1.69
C SER A 721 22.27 -9.08 -0.72
N THR A 722 21.68 -9.25 0.48
CA THR A 722 22.10 -10.28 1.45
C THR A 722 21.96 -11.69 0.89
N ALA A 723 20.95 -11.93 0.04
CA ALA A 723 20.79 -13.22 -0.64
C ALA A 723 21.94 -13.49 -1.61
N TRP A 724 22.55 -12.42 -2.16
CA TRP A 724 23.67 -12.57 -3.06
C TRP A 724 24.93 -13.03 -2.32
N LEU A 725 25.11 -12.65 -1.05
CA LEU A 725 26.18 -13.18 -0.19
C LEU A 725 26.06 -14.70 0.01
N LEU A 726 24.84 -15.19 0.26
CA LEU A 726 24.54 -16.62 0.35
C LEU A 726 24.91 -17.34 -0.95
N ILE A 727 24.49 -16.80 -2.09
CA ILE A 727 24.73 -17.40 -3.41
C ILE A 727 26.21 -17.36 -3.78
N GLN A 728 26.91 -16.26 -3.50
CA GLN A 728 28.36 -16.15 -3.71
C GLN A 728 29.12 -17.22 -2.93
N ALA A 729 28.75 -17.43 -1.66
CA ALA A 729 29.37 -18.47 -0.84
C ALA A 729 29.16 -19.89 -1.39
N LEU A 730 27.95 -20.18 -1.89
CA LEU A 730 27.65 -21.48 -2.50
C LEU A 730 28.35 -21.67 -3.85
N VAL A 731 28.33 -20.65 -4.71
CA VAL A 731 28.90 -20.72 -6.06
C VAL A 731 30.42 -20.80 -6.02
N GLU A 732 31.09 -20.04 -5.15
CA GLU A 732 32.56 -20.06 -5.03
C GLU A 732 33.07 -21.40 -4.49
N GLU A 733 32.38 -22.00 -3.51
CA GLU A 733 32.84 -23.25 -2.88
C GLU A 733 32.43 -24.52 -3.66
N TYR A 734 31.23 -24.55 -4.24
CA TYR A 734 30.67 -25.77 -4.86
C TYR A 734 30.45 -25.67 -6.38
N GLY A 735 30.59 -24.47 -6.97
CA GLY A 735 30.24 -24.22 -8.37
C GLY A 735 28.73 -24.11 -8.61
N GLU A 736 28.31 -23.57 -9.76
CA GLU A 736 26.90 -23.23 -10.01
C GLU A 736 25.93 -24.42 -9.99
N ASP A 737 26.34 -25.58 -10.53
CA ASP A 737 25.46 -26.75 -10.63
C ASP A 737 25.14 -27.33 -9.25
N GLU A 738 26.14 -27.50 -8.38
CA GLU A 738 25.92 -28.02 -7.02
C GLU A 738 25.30 -26.95 -6.12
N ALA A 739 25.68 -25.68 -6.28
CA ALA A 739 25.03 -24.56 -5.60
C ALA A 739 23.53 -24.50 -5.89
N LYS A 740 23.11 -24.82 -7.12
CA LYS A 740 21.70 -24.89 -7.51
C LYS A 740 20.93 -25.93 -6.70
N ASP A 741 21.48 -27.13 -6.57
CA ASP A 741 20.83 -28.22 -5.83
C ASP A 741 20.72 -27.86 -4.35
N ILE A 742 21.79 -27.34 -3.75
CA ILE A 742 21.81 -26.88 -2.35
C ILE A 742 20.80 -25.75 -2.14
N LEU A 743 20.79 -24.74 -3.02
CA LEU A 743 19.87 -23.60 -2.91
C LEU A 743 18.41 -24.02 -3.08
N THR A 744 18.13 -24.99 -3.95
CA THR A 744 16.78 -25.58 -4.12
C THR A 744 16.29 -26.21 -2.82
N ASP A 745 17.14 -26.98 -2.16
CA ASP A 745 16.79 -27.61 -0.88
C ASP A 745 16.68 -26.57 0.26
N ILE A 746 17.52 -25.54 0.27
CA ILE A 746 17.40 -24.40 1.21
C ILE A 746 16.06 -23.69 1.02
N TYR A 747 15.66 -23.35 -0.22
CA TYR A 747 14.37 -22.69 -0.48
C TYR A 747 13.17 -23.57 -0.14
N LYS A 748 13.28 -24.87 -0.38
CA LYS A 748 12.29 -25.84 0.04
C LYS A 748 12.15 -25.90 1.56
N ASN A 749 13.26 -25.85 2.30
CA ASN A 749 13.25 -25.84 3.77
C ASN A 749 12.80 -24.49 4.34
N ALA A 750 13.16 -23.37 3.70
CA ALA A 750 12.70 -22.04 4.09
C ALA A 750 11.19 -21.87 3.88
N GLY A 751 10.63 -22.49 2.83
CA GLY A 751 9.20 -22.45 2.54
C GLY A 751 8.71 -21.00 2.44
N PRO A 752 7.70 -20.58 3.25
CA PRO A 752 7.18 -19.21 3.21
C PRO A 752 8.11 -18.15 3.80
N HIS A 753 9.24 -18.53 4.41
CA HIS A 753 10.15 -17.63 5.12
C HIS A 753 11.29 -17.11 4.24
N ILE A 754 11.01 -16.92 2.94
CA ILE A 754 11.89 -16.20 2.01
C ILE A 754 11.52 -14.71 2.10
N GLU A 755 12.43 -13.90 2.63
CA GLU A 755 12.18 -12.51 2.98
C GLU A 755 12.69 -11.54 1.91
N ASP A 756 12.01 -10.40 1.79
CA ASP A 756 12.40 -9.35 0.84
C ASP A 756 13.53 -8.45 1.34
N SER A 757 13.88 -8.49 2.64
CA SER A 757 14.86 -7.60 3.27
C SER A 757 15.98 -8.37 3.94
N GLY A 758 17.21 -7.83 3.87
CA GLY A 758 18.41 -8.37 4.51
C GLY A 758 18.28 -8.54 6.03
N SER A 759 17.48 -7.69 6.67
CA SER A 759 17.20 -7.75 8.11
C SER A 759 16.05 -8.72 8.47
N GLY A 760 15.27 -9.17 7.48
CA GLY A 760 14.10 -10.02 7.66
C GLY A 760 14.40 -11.33 8.41
N PRO A 761 15.42 -12.11 7.98
CA PRO A 761 15.78 -13.36 8.64
C PRO A 761 16.13 -13.19 10.12
N LEU A 762 16.94 -12.17 10.48
CA LEU A 762 17.26 -11.88 11.88
C LEU A 762 15.99 -11.63 12.69
N LYS A 763 15.06 -10.83 12.18
CA LYS A 763 13.83 -10.50 12.92
C LYS A 763 12.92 -11.71 13.12
N LYS A 764 12.87 -12.64 12.17
CA LYS A 764 12.12 -13.90 12.32
C LYS A 764 12.79 -14.88 13.29
N VAL A 765 14.12 -14.94 13.27
CA VAL A 765 14.89 -15.72 14.24
C VAL A 765 14.69 -15.12 15.64
N ARG A 766 14.81 -13.80 15.78
CA ARG A 766 14.57 -13.07 17.03
C ARG A 766 13.16 -13.26 17.55
N SER A 767 12.14 -13.19 16.71
CA SER A 767 10.74 -13.39 17.13
C SER A 767 10.43 -14.85 17.47
N GLY A 768 11.33 -15.79 17.17
CA GLY A 768 11.11 -17.22 17.33
C GLY A 768 10.12 -17.80 16.30
N GLU A 769 9.94 -17.13 15.16
CA GLU A 769 9.15 -17.66 14.05
C GLU A 769 9.90 -18.78 13.31
N VAL A 770 11.23 -18.68 13.23
CA VAL A 770 12.12 -19.71 12.72
C VAL A 770 13.31 -19.90 13.67
N ALA A 771 13.95 -21.06 13.63
CA ALA A 771 15.09 -21.36 14.47
C ALA A 771 16.41 -20.84 13.89
N VAL A 772 16.55 -20.86 12.56
CA VAL A 772 17.78 -20.52 11.83
C VAL A 772 17.47 -19.50 10.74
N GLY A 773 18.42 -18.61 10.45
CA GLY A 773 18.35 -17.73 9.29
C GLY A 773 19.71 -17.46 8.68
N PHE A 774 19.74 -16.85 7.50
CA PHE A 774 20.97 -16.29 6.92
C PHE A 774 20.79 -14.79 6.78
N GLY A 775 21.72 -14.01 7.34
CA GLY A 775 21.62 -12.56 7.32
C GLY A 775 22.96 -11.88 7.59
N LEU A 776 22.92 -10.65 8.07
CA LEU A 776 24.10 -9.84 8.29
C LEU A 776 24.70 -10.10 9.68
N ARG A 777 25.99 -10.42 9.72
CA ARG A 777 26.70 -10.85 10.94
C ARG A 777 26.68 -9.79 12.05
N HIS A 778 26.89 -8.52 11.69
CA HIS A 778 26.97 -7.43 12.67
C HIS A 778 25.66 -7.22 13.43
N GLN A 779 24.52 -7.39 12.76
CA GLN A 779 23.21 -7.21 13.38
C GLN A 779 22.96 -8.27 14.47
N VAL A 780 23.38 -9.51 14.24
CA VAL A 780 23.26 -10.59 15.24
C VAL A 780 24.21 -10.37 16.41
N ALA A 781 25.42 -9.88 16.14
CA ALA A 781 26.38 -9.59 17.19
C ALA A 781 25.84 -8.53 18.16
N ALA A 782 25.21 -7.47 17.63
CA ALA A 782 24.54 -6.46 18.43
C ALA A 782 23.37 -7.04 19.26
N ASP A 783 22.45 -7.78 18.63
CA ASP A 783 21.32 -8.40 19.35
C ASP A 783 21.78 -9.36 20.47
N LYS A 784 22.91 -10.06 20.26
CA LYS A 784 23.53 -10.95 21.27
C LYS A 784 24.11 -10.15 22.44
N GLU A 785 24.74 -9.01 22.19
CA GLU A 785 25.24 -8.12 23.25
C GLU A 785 24.09 -7.52 24.07
N ASP A 786 22.96 -7.24 23.44
CA ASP A 786 21.72 -6.79 24.10
C ASP A 786 21.01 -7.87 24.92
N GLY A 787 21.53 -9.11 24.92
CA GLY A 787 21.04 -10.22 25.72
C GLY A 787 19.80 -10.92 25.15
N LEU A 788 19.49 -10.70 23.87
CA LEU A 788 18.43 -11.43 23.18
C LEU A 788 18.84 -12.90 22.95
N PRO A 789 17.90 -13.85 22.81
CA PRO A 789 18.18 -15.28 22.71
C PRO A 789 18.74 -15.72 21.35
N VAL A 790 19.60 -14.92 20.72
CA VAL A 790 20.19 -15.16 19.41
C VAL A 790 21.71 -15.37 19.48
N ASP A 791 22.23 -16.14 18.53
CA ASP A 791 23.66 -16.35 18.32
C ASP A 791 23.96 -16.42 16.81
N TYR A 792 25.23 -16.35 16.43
CA TYR A 792 25.67 -16.46 15.03
C TYR A 792 26.68 -17.59 14.82
N VAL A 793 26.73 -18.09 13.59
CA VAL A 793 27.71 -19.05 13.11
C VAL A 793 28.33 -18.52 11.83
N ASP A 794 29.66 -18.40 11.84
CA ASP A 794 30.44 -18.07 10.65
C ASP A 794 30.53 -19.31 9.75
N PRO A 795 29.98 -19.27 8.52
CA PRO A 795 29.89 -20.44 7.66
C PRO A 795 31.25 -20.84 7.11
N THR A 796 31.51 -22.14 7.03
CA THR A 796 32.79 -22.68 6.52
C THR A 796 33.06 -22.33 5.05
N GLU A 797 32.02 -22.09 4.25
CA GLU A 797 32.12 -21.60 2.87
C GLU A 797 32.76 -20.19 2.78
N GLY A 798 32.71 -19.43 3.86
CA GLY A 798 33.26 -18.08 3.97
C GLY A 798 32.23 -17.01 4.27
N ASN A 799 32.65 -16.00 5.04
CA ASN A 799 31.92 -14.76 5.25
C ASN A 799 32.22 -13.81 4.08
N PHE A 800 31.36 -13.82 3.07
CA PHE A 800 31.45 -12.88 1.95
C PHE A 800 30.99 -11.50 2.37
N SER A 801 31.64 -10.47 1.84
CA SER A 801 31.33 -9.08 2.16
C SER A 801 30.81 -8.29 0.96
N LEU A 802 29.82 -7.42 1.20
CA LEU A 802 29.42 -6.37 0.27
C LEU A 802 29.73 -5.00 0.89
N THR A 803 30.19 -4.08 0.06
CA THR A 803 30.41 -2.69 0.45
C THR A 803 29.26 -1.81 -0.01
N GLU A 804 28.82 -0.92 0.87
CA GLU A 804 27.99 0.22 0.48
C GLU A 804 28.85 1.47 0.48
N SER A 805 28.60 2.32 -0.50
CA SER A 805 29.40 3.50 -0.78
C SER A 805 28.51 4.74 -0.89
N VAL A 806 29.08 5.90 -0.60
CA VAL A 806 28.47 7.19 -0.85
C VAL A 806 28.94 7.77 -2.19
N ALA A 807 28.01 8.30 -2.97
CA ALA A 807 28.25 9.00 -4.24
C ALA A 807 27.35 10.24 -4.38
N VAL A 808 27.82 11.23 -5.15
CA VAL A 808 27.10 12.49 -5.43
C VAL A 808 26.57 12.44 -6.86
N VAL A 809 25.28 12.72 -7.06
CA VAL A 809 24.63 12.68 -8.38
C VAL A 809 25.02 13.92 -9.18
N ASP A 810 25.48 13.72 -10.42
CA ASP A 810 25.76 14.78 -11.39
C ASP A 810 24.46 15.33 -12.00
N LYS A 811 23.99 16.45 -11.47
CA LYS A 811 22.90 17.24 -12.02
C LYS A 811 23.39 18.48 -12.77
N LYS A 812 24.68 18.52 -13.16
CA LYS A 812 25.32 19.62 -13.88
C LYS A 812 25.20 20.95 -13.11
N GLU A 813 24.51 21.94 -13.68
CA GLU A 813 24.35 23.26 -13.07
C GLU A 813 23.40 23.24 -11.86
N ASP A 814 22.57 22.19 -11.74
CA ASP A 814 21.59 22.02 -10.66
C ASP A 814 22.12 21.14 -9.51
N THR A 815 23.39 20.68 -9.54
CA THR A 815 23.97 19.90 -8.44
C THR A 815 24.02 20.74 -7.17
N ASN A 816 23.40 20.24 -6.10
CA ASN A 816 23.41 20.95 -4.81
C ASN A 816 24.82 20.96 -4.22
N PRO A 817 25.45 22.13 -3.99
CA PRO A 817 26.83 22.20 -3.52
C PRO A 817 27.02 21.57 -2.13
N LEU A 818 25.98 21.55 -1.29
CA LEU A 818 26.02 20.91 0.02
C LEU A 818 26.12 19.38 -0.06
N ALA A 819 25.75 18.77 -1.19
CA ALA A 819 25.81 17.30 -1.33
C ALA A 819 27.25 16.79 -1.23
N MET A 820 28.20 17.48 -1.85
CA MET A 820 29.62 17.11 -1.79
C MET A 820 30.20 17.28 -0.37
N GLU A 821 29.83 18.37 0.32
CA GLU A 821 30.25 18.58 1.72
C GLU A 821 29.64 17.51 2.65
N MET A 822 28.38 17.14 2.44
CA MET A 822 27.75 16.06 3.21
C MET A 822 28.38 14.70 2.92
N ALA A 823 28.76 14.41 1.67
CA ALA A 823 29.49 13.18 1.33
C ALA A 823 30.84 13.12 2.07
N GLU A 824 31.58 14.23 2.11
CA GLU A 824 32.83 14.33 2.85
C GLU A 824 32.61 14.13 4.36
N CYS A 825 31.59 14.75 4.93
CA CYS A 825 31.22 14.60 6.34
C CYS A 825 30.88 13.13 6.69
N ILE A 826 30.10 12.45 5.84
CA ILE A 826 29.76 11.03 6.04
C ILE A 826 31.03 10.17 6.09
N VAL A 827 31.96 10.39 5.16
CA VAL A 827 33.21 9.63 5.08
C VAL A 827 34.17 9.94 6.22
N LYS A 828 34.34 11.22 6.57
CA LYS A 828 35.36 11.63 7.56
C LYS A 828 34.89 11.60 9.00
N ASN A 829 33.61 11.91 9.25
CA ASN A 829 33.04 12.04 10.59
C ASN A 829 32.06 10.90 10.91
N GLY A 830 31.39 10.32 9.90
CA GLY A 830 30.44 9.22 10.10
C GLY A 830 31.11 7.88 10.41
N ARG A 831 32.33 7.64 9.91
CA ARG A 831 33.03 6.35 10.03
C ARG A 831 33.26 5.89 11.48
N GLU A 832 33.60 6.79 12.40
CA GLU A 832 33.81 6.43 13.81
C GLU A 832 32.53 5.86 14.44
N GLN A 833 31.37 6.45 14.14
CA GLN A 833 30.09 5.96 14.64
C GLN A 833 29.65 4.69 13.92
N LEU A 834 29.85 4.63 12.60
CA LEU A 834 29.57 3.44 11.80
C LEU A 834 30.38 2.23 12.27
N GLN A 835 31.65 2.39 12.67
CA GLN A 835 32.50 1.30 13.13
C GLN A 835 32.03 0.60 14.42
N LYS A 836 31.18 1.26 15.20
CA LYS A 836 30.57 0.63 16.39
C LYS A 836 29.64 -0.52 16.00
N THR A 837 28.99 -0.40 14.84
CA THR A 837 28.08 -1.41 14.31
C THR A 837 28.72 -2.21 13.17
N TYR A 838 29.52 -1.56 12.34
CA TYR A 838 30.20 -2.10 11.15
C TYR A 838 31.71 -2.17 11.39
N PRO A 839 32.21 -3.22 12.05
CA PRO A 839 33.55 -3.24 12.62
C PRO A 839 34.67 -3.22 11.57
N ASN A 840 34.38 -3.59 10.33
CA ASN A 840 35.36 -3.71 9.26
C ASN A 840 35.99 -2.36 8.90
N ALA A 841 37.33 -2.31 8.97
CA ALA A 841 38.13 -1.20 8.48
C ALA A 841 38.03 -1.09 6.95
N LEU A 842 37.86 0.14 6.46
CA LEU A 842 37.75 0.50 5.04
C LEU A 842 38.84 1.47 4.60
N TYR A 843 39.41 2.23 5.53
CA TYR A 843 40.41 3.26 5.27
C TYR A 843 41.75 2.99 5.96
N VAL A 844 42.82 3.53 5.39
CA VAL A 844 44.16 3.46 6.00
C VAL A 844 44.15 4.19 7.35
N GLY A 845 44.50 3.46 8.41
CA GLY A 845 44.52 3.98 9.79
C GLY A 845 43.31 3.58 10.63
N GLU A 846 42.28 2.99 10.02
CA GLU A 846 41.20 2.33 10.75
C GLU A 846 41.64 0.95 11.28
N THR A 847 41.08 0.52 12.41
CA THR A 847 41.34 -0.80 13.01
C THR A 847 40.05 -1.57 13.23
N THR A 848 39.99 -2.81 12.76
CA THR A 848 38.90 -3.74 13.07
C THR A 848 39.10 -4.32 14.47
N ASP A 849 38.03 -4.36 15.28
CA ASP A 849 38.08 -5.06 16.57
C ASP A 849 38.18 -6.58 16.34
N LYS A 850 39.19 -7.22 16.92
CA LYS A 850 39.43 -8.65 16.78
C LYS A 850 38.30 -9.51 17.35
N SER A 851 37.52 -9.01 18.30
CA SER A 851 36.34 -9.76 18.78
C SER A 851 35.23 -9.84 17.74
N ASN A 852 35.23 -8.89 16.78
CA ASN A 852 34.19 -8.73 15.79
C ASN A 852 34.65 -9.11 14.39
N GLU A 853 35.91 -9.54 14.20
CA GLU A 853 36.37 -10.18 12.96
C GLU A 853 35.60 -11.49 12.72
N SER A 854 35.19 -11.73 11.48
CA SER A 854 34.62 -13.02 11.09
C SER A 854 35.68 -14.11 11.05
N ALA A 855 35.26 -15.36 11.27
CA ALA A 855 36.18 -16.49 11.27
C ALA A 855 36.75 -16.80 9.88
N TYR A 856 35.99 -16.52 8.80
CA TYR A 856 36.34 -16.93 7.44
C TYR A 856 36.11 -15.80 6.40
N PRO A 857 36.71 -14.60 6.54
CA PRO A 857 36.47 -13.49 5.61
C PRO A 857 36.91 -13.86 4.18
N ARG A 858 36.02 -13.66 3.20
CA ARG A 858 36.27 -13.92 1.77
C ARG A 858 35.70 -12.80 0.89
N VAL A 859 36.30 -12.63 -0.29
CA VAL A 859 35.82 -11.75 -1.36
C VAL A 859 35.54 -12.62 -2.58
N PHE A 860 34.47 -12.33 -3.32
CA PHE A 860 34.12 -13.08 -4.52
C PHE A 860 35.19 -12.93 -5.61
N SER A 861 35.47 -14.03 -6.32
CA SER A 861 36.58 -14.08 -7.28
C SER A 861 36.33 -13.24 -8.55
N GLU A 862 35.07 -13.10 -8.96
CA GLU A 862 34.67 -12.26 -10.10
C GLU A 862 34.22 -10.85 -9.66
N PRO A 863 34.39 -9.82 -10.52
CA PRO A 863 33.80 -8.50 -10.27
C PRO A 863 32.28 -8.58 -10.15
N LEU A 864 31.74 -7.93 -9.11
CA LEU A 864 30.30 -7.85 -8.87
C LEU A 864 29.67 -6.87 -9.87
N THR A 865 29.08 -7.39 -10.95
CA THR A 865 28.42 -6.60 -12.01
C THR A 865 26.91 -6.84 -12.06
N ALA A 866 26.16 -5.97 -12.74
CA ALA A 866 24.73 -6.18 -13.01
C ALA A 866 24.46 -7.46 -13.82
N GLU A 867 25.34 -7.81 -14.77
CA GLU A 867 25.23 -9.04 -15.57
C GLU A 867 25.39 -10.29 -14.70
N LEU A 868 26.36 -10.28 -13.77
CA LEU A 868 26.55 -11.37 -12.81
C LEU A 868 25.34 -11.49 -11.86
N LEU A 869 24.81 -10.36 -11.39
CA LEU A 869 23.59 -10.34 -10.58
C LEU A 869 22.41 -10.97 -11.34
N GLU A 870 22.21 -10.60 -12.61
CA GLU A 870 21.14 -11.18 -13.45
C GLU A 870 21.31 -12.70 -13.63
N ARG A 871 22.55 -13.17 -13.82
CA ARG A 871 22.88 -14.61 -13.90
C ARG A 871 22.53 -15.34 -12.60
N HIS A 872 22.94 -14.81 -11.45
CA HIS A 872 22.64 -15.41 -10.14
C HIS A 872 21.15 -15.30 -9.78
N GLN A 873 20.45 -14.26 -10.24
CA GLN A 873 18.99 -14.17 -10.14
C GLN A 873 18.31 -15.28 -10.92
N LYS A 874 18.70 -15.52 -12.18
CA LYS A 874 18.17 -16.63 -12.99
C LYS A 874 18.45 -17.99 -12.34
N LEU A 875 19.63 -18.16 -11.74
CA LEU A 875 19.97 -19.36 -10.97
C LEU A 875 19.01 -19.55 -9.80
N SER A 876 18.87 -18.54 -8.94
CA SER A 876 17.95 -18.53 -7.79
C SER A 876 16.49 -18.81 -8.19
N GLU A 877 15.99 -18.13 -9.22
CA GLU A 877 14.62 -18.34 -9.72
C GLU A 877 14.39 -19.74 -10.27
N SER A 878 15.43 -20.38 -10.81
CA SER A 878 15.34 -21.77 -11.26
C SER A 878 15.21 -22.77 -10.11
N CYS A 879 15.65 -22.38 -8.90
CA CYS A 879 15.61 -23.18 -7.66
C CYS A 879 14.28 -23.08 -6.92
N LYS A 880 13.49 -22.03 -7.17
CA LYS A 880 12.10 -21.90 -6.69
C LYS A 880 11.15 -22.69 -7.60
#